data_AF-A0A0A2ERQ3-F1
#
_entry.id   AF-A0A0A2ERQ3-F1
#
_cell.length_a   1.000
_cell.length_b   1.000
_cell.length_c   1.000
_cell.angle_alpha   90.00
_cell.angle_beta   90.00
_cell.angle_gamma   90.00
#
_symmetry.space_group_name_H-M   'P 1'
#
loop_
_entity.id
_entity.type
_entity.pdbx_description
1 polymer ?
#
loop_
_entity_poly.entity_id
_entity_poly.type
_entity_poly.pdbx_seq_one_letter_code
_entity_poly.pdbx_strand_id
1 'polypeptide(L)'
;MKLILYRLAIFLLLTFVINVSVRAQDETIVIGQVFAANKKTPIADAGVWFENTDIITTTNSEGFFYIQSSSPQQAIVVEAIGYERKTIKLNHKAIDKKIDVYLQEYSNLLDEVAVVSPRNHMQHILKKFRQNEPLNNPDKLKDFSIIREETSKIYLKNISSKLLNSNILAEIKQNAIFSSDSSAIIPIYFLQKREKKNYFEDNQNITLIDSIQQTISILQGAKFIEILSVYMPNVNFYNENILMLNKIFISPLSNNALAFYDFNVKDSILEDNTLVYFIKFRPKNSKLLAFNGEMQIEAGTFALKYIRASVEPSANVNFVQQITFNQSFRPVGKGRYFYKSTENIVDFAYEFPLISLDNSLSAVLTRSNDYSNIRLLDDGSDIPTTDSIMPINDSLFAYSIQQINNSNLQKSIHRTADILFNGYIHAGKVDFGVIYEFVRYNDLEGFRPTLSMRTGKAFHQKFSVGGYLGYGFGDKDWKFGGNIQRYWGRNDQHYIGLFYNNEVYRFGYENKQILSENSLSRGESILTSFSFGNEYNKLLKKRLINLKYSFDIEGFKFTLSPSFSYTYPNRYIEFTSKGNRIDKIKIASLAATFRFSFKEKQVRSFMRRFHLPSQYPIITLHLEGGRYRLHNTDGRYGKVIFAVKHNFAFSLGKVYMSLYSTKIFGQVPYIMLEQPLVAQGISQNVNNFSLINQAESFNDLYGALFLRYYTNGFISSLIPTIKNLNLRETFFINTVGGTLNKKHRDILDFDVISSFNTPYIEAGAGIANILSLFTIESVWRLTHRNHPNATNWGIIARFYFDF
;
A
#
# COMPACT_ATOMS: atom_id res chain seq x y z
N MET A 1 -68.79 -65.71 -23.94
CA MET A 1 -67.86 -65.57 -25.10
C MET A 1 -67.16 -64.20 -25.15
N LYS A 2 -67.87 -63.06 -25.08
CA LYS A 2 -67.26 -61.71 -25.10
C LYS A 2 -66.28 -61.40 -23.95
N LEU A 3 -66.48 -61.95 -22.74
CA LEU A 3 -65.59 -61.72 -21.60
C LEU A 3 -64.23 -62.45 -21.72
N ILE A 4 -64.20 -63.58 -22.42
CA ILE A 4 -62.99 -64.38 -22.67
C ILE A 4 -62.14 -63.72 -23.76
N LEU A 5 -62.77 -63.20 -24.81
CA LEU A 5 -62.12 -62.39 -25.84
C LEU A 5 -61.51 -61.10 -25.28
N TYR A 6 -62.15 -60.45 -24.32
CA TYR A 6 -61.61 -59.24 -23.66
C TYR A 6 -60.40 -59.55 -22.77
N ARG A 7 -60.42 -60.69 -22.05
CA ARG A 7 -59.27 -61.15 -21.26
C ARG A 7 -58.12 -61.64 -22.13
N LEU A 8 -58.40 -62.25 -23.29
CA LEU A 8 -57.37 -62.66 -24.25
C LEU A 8 -56.73 -61.43 -24.91
N ALA A 9 -57.51 -60.40 -25.25
CA ALA A 9 -57.01 -59.14 -25.82
C ALA A 9 -56.17 -58.35 -24.80
N ILE A 10 -56.57 -58.30 -23.53
CA ILE A 10 -55.76 -57.69 -22.46
C ILE A 10 -54.47 -58.50 -22.21
N PHE A 11 -54.52 -59.83 -22.28
CA PHE A 11 -53.33 -60.68 -22.14
C PHE A 11 -52.37 -60.56 -23.34
N LEU A 12 -52.90 -60.41 -24.57
CA LEU A 12 -52.12 -60.12 -25.78
C LEU A 12 -51.54 -58.70 -25.77
N LEU A 13 -52.26 -57.71 -25.22
CA LEU A 13 -51.76 -56.35 -25.05
C LEU A 13 -50.66 -56.28 -23.96
N LEU A 14 -50.82 -57.02 -22.85
CA LEU A 14 -49.80 -57.13 -21.81
C LEU A 14 -48.55 -57.90 -22.28
N THR A 15 -48.69 -58.90 -23.15
CA THR A 15 -47.52 -59.61 -23.73
C THR A 15 -46.85 -58.83 -24.86
N PHE A 16 -47.55 -57.91 -25.53
CA PHE A 16 -46.94 -56.97 -26.48
C PHE A 16 -46.20 -55.82 -25.79
N VAL A 17 -46.64 -55.38 -24.60
CA VAL A 17 -45.94 -54.35 -23.81
C VAL A 17 -44.68 -54.89 -23.09
N ILE A 18 -44.57 -56.20 -22.86
CA ILE A 18 -43.41 -56.82 -22.21
C ILE A 18 -42.25 -57.14 -23.17
N ASN A 19 -42.43 -57.01 -24.50
CA ASN A 19 -41.38 -57.30 -25.49
C ASN A 19 -40.68 -56.06 -26.08
N VAL A 20 -40.94 -54.85 -25.58
CA VAL A 20 -40.00 -53.73 -25.79
C VAL A 20 -38.81 -53.96 -24.87
N SER A 21 -37.90 -54.79 -25.35
CA SER A 21 -36.55 -54.88 -24.83
C SER A 21 -35.95 -53.48 -24.91
N VAL A 22 -35.94 -52.78 -23.77
CA VAL A 22 -35.00 -51.69 -23.52
C VAL A 22 -33.63 -52.30 -23.79
N ARG A 23 -33.07 -52.04 -24.97
CA ARG A 23 -31.62 -52.03 -25.10
C ARG A 23 -31.17 -50.98 -24.10
N ALA A 24 -30.66 -51.42 -22.96
CA ALA A 24 -29.80 -50.59 -22.16
C ALA A 24 -28.79 -50.00 -23.15
N GLN A 25 -28.81 -48.68 -23.30
CA GLN A 25 -27.65 -48.02 -23.88
C GLN A 25 -26.56 -48.25 -22.85
N ASP A 26 -25.61 -49.13 -23.18
CA ASP A 26 -24.47 -49.45 -22.32
C ASP A 26 -23.59 -48.19 -22.24
N GLU A 27 -23.97 -47.30 -21.33
CA GLU A 27 -23.24 -46.09 -20.99
C GLU A 27 -22.00 -46.47 -20.16
N THR A 28 -20.84 -45.92 -20.54
CA THR A 28 -19.59 -46.12 -19.80
C THR A 28 -19.36 -44.91 -18.90
N ILE A 29 -19.40 -45.13 -17.58
CA ILE A 29 -19.10 -44.12 -16.57
C ILE A 29 -17.81 -44.52 -15.86
N VAL A 30 -16.83 -43.61 -15.83
CA VAL A 30 -15.57 -43.83 -15.12
C VAL A 30 -15.35 -42.70 -14.12
N ILE A 31 -15.16 -43.09 -12.87
CA ILE A 31 -14.80 -42.20 -11.77
C ILE A 31 -13.43 -42.65 -11.27
N GLY A 32 -12.50 -41.72 -11.07
CA GLY A 32 -11.17 -42.09 -10.64
C GLY A 32 -10.38 -40.96 -10.03
N GLN A 33 -9.18 -41.28 -9.59
CA GLN A 33 -8.24 -40.33 -8.98
C GLN A 33 -6.83 -40.56 -9.53
N VAL A 34 -6.13 -39.49 -9.91
CA VAL A 34 -4.80 -39.55 -10.55
C VAL A 34 -3.72 -39.15 -9.53
N PHE A 35 -2.67 -39.96 -9.44
CA PHE A 35 -1.56 -39.81 -8.51
C PHE A 35 -0.21 -39.88 -9.22
N ALA A 36 0.80 -39.21 -8.66
CA ALA A 36 2.19 -39.41 -9.02
C ALA A 36 2.70 -40.74 -8.43
N ALA A 37 3.27 -41.63 -9.27
CA ALA A 37 3.71 -42.98 -8.86
C ALA A 37 4.75 -42.95 -7.73
N ASN A 38 5.64 -41.95 -7.71
CA ASN A 38 6.76 -41.88 -6.76
C ASN A 38 6.36 -41.37 -5.36
N LYS A 39 5.35 -40.49 -5.28
CA LYS A 39 5.00 -39.77 -4.03
C LYS A 39 3.57 -40.03 -3.56
N LYS A 40 2.75 -40.72 -4.36
CA LYS A 40 1.30 -40.88 -4.15
C LYS A 40 0.57 -39.56 -3.91
N THR A 41 1.11 -38.46 -4.44
CA THR A 41 0.48 -37.13 -4.37
C THR A 41 -0.54 -37.01 -5.51
N PRO A 42 -1.73 -36.43 -5.25
CA PRO A 42 -2.72 -36.22 -6.29
C PRO A 42 -2.20 -35.26 -7.37
N ILE A 43 -2.54 -35.52 -8.63
CA ILE A 43 -2.18 -34.69 -9.78
C ILE A 43 -3.42 -33.92 -10.21
N ALA A 44 -3.39 -32.60 -10.09
CA ALA A 44 -4.44 -31.71 -10.59
C ALA A 44 -4.25 -31.40 -12.09
N ASP A 45 -5.33 -31.02 -12.76
CA ASP A 45 -5.37 -30.62 -14.17
C ASP A 45 -4.81 -31.66 -15.17
N ALA A 46 -4.74 -32.94 -14.80
CA ALA A 46 -4.47 -34.04 -15.72
C ALA A 46 -5.65 -34.20 -16.69
N GLY A 47 -5.36 -34.28 -17.98
CA GLY A 47 -6.35 -34.57 -19.02
C GLY A 47 -6.71 -36.05 -19.00
N VAL A 48 -8.01 -36.35 -19.01
CA VAL A 48 -8.55 -37.72 -19.08
C VAL A 48 -9.57 -37.81 -20.19
N TRP A 49 -9.42 -38.71 -21.15
CA TRP A 49 -10.37 -38.89 -22.26
C TRP A 49 -10.56 -40.37 -22.62
N PHE A 50 -11.66 -40.70 -23.29
CA PHE A 50 -11.81 -42.04 -23.87
C PHE A 50 -11.01 -42.16 -25.16
N GLU A 51 -10.27 -43.27 -25.30
CA GLU A 51 -9.41 -43.51 -26.45
C GLU A 51 -10.20 -43.47 -27.77
N ASN A 52 -9.70 -42.70 -28.75
CA ASN A 52 -10.36 -42.45 -30.05
C ASN A 52 -11.70 -41.67 -29.99
N THR A 53 -11.89 -40.82 -28.99
CA THR A 53 -13.05 -39.91 -28.90
C THR A 53 -12.64 -38.49 -28.50
N ASP A 54 -13.52 -37.52 -28.74
CA ASP A 54 -13.38 -36.13 -28.29
C ASP A 54 -13.97 -35.90 -26.88
N ILE A 55 -14.38 -36.96 -26.18
CA ILE A 55 -14.96 -36.87 -24.83
C ILE A 55 -13.80 -36.77 -23.83
N ILE A 56 -13.62 -35.59 -23.23
CA ILE A 56 -12.51 -35.26 -22.33
C ILE A 56 -13.00 -34.61 -21.03
N THR A 57 -12.28 -34.87 -19.94
CA THR A 57 -12.42 -34.21 -18.65
C THR A 57 -11.04 -33.88 -18.07
N THR A 58 -11.00 -33.15 -16.96
CA THR A 58 -9.76 -32.84 -16.24
C THR A 58 -9.91 -33.19 -14.75
N THR A 59 -8.79 -33.51 -14.09
CA THR A 59 -8.79 -33.80 -12.66
C THR A 59 -8.83 -32.53 -11.81
N ASN A 60 -9.57 -32.53 -10.70
CA ASN A 60 -9.61 -31.43 -9.74
C ASN A 60 -8.33 -31.31 -8.87
N SER A 61 -8.29 -30.39 -7.90
CA SER A 61 -7.16 -30.16 -6.99
C SER A 61 -6.77 -31.37 -6.12
N GLU A 62 -7.71 -32.30 -5.93
CA GLU A 62 -7.49 -33.56 -5.21
C GLU A 62 -7.20 -34.73 -6.18
N GLY A 63 -7.08 -34.47 -7.47
CA GLY A 63 -6.78 -35.46 -8.50
C GLY A 63 -7.99 -36.27 -8.97
N PHE A 64 -9.21 -35.94 -8.55
CA PHE A 64 -10.42 -36.67 -8.95
C PHE A 64 -10.93 -36.28 -10.33
N PHE A 65 -11.41 -37.25 -11.10
CA PHE A 65 -12.09 -37.03 -12.38
C PHE A 65 -13.38 -37.86 -12.49
N TYR A 66 -14.28 -37.36 -13.32
CA TYR A 66 -15.52 -38.01 -13.74
C TYR A 66 -15.66 -37.88 -15.26
N ILE A 67 -15.86 -38.99 -15.96
CA ILE A 67 -16.06 -39.02 -17.41
C ILE A 67 -17.14 -40.05 -17.79
N GLN A 68 -18.00 -39.67 -18.73
CA GLN A 68 -19.20 -40.43 -19.12
C GLN A 68 -19.35 -40.45 -20.65
N SER A 69 -19.70 -41.60 -21.21
CA SER A 69 -19.92 -41.80 -22.65
C SER A 69 -21.17 -42.62 -22.89
N SER A 70 -22.07 -42.12 -23.75
CA SER A 70 -23.32 -42.79 -24.13
C SER A 70 -23.12 -44.06 -24.99
N SER A 71 -21.88 -44.41 -25.32
CA SER A 71 -21.48 -45.65 -25.99
C SER A 71 -20.39 -46.41 -25.20
N PRO A 72 -20.26 -47.73 -25.37
CA PRO A 72 -19.23 -48.55 -24.72
C PRO A 72 -17.81 -48.12 -25.10
N GLN A 73 -16.96 -47.85 -24.11
CA GLN A 73 -15.57 -47.46 -24.32
C GLN A 73 -14.60 -48.54 -23.82
N GLN A 74 -13.51 -48.75 -24.55
CA GLN A 74 -12.55 -49.83 -24.26
C GLN A 74 -11.33 -49.36 -23.44
N ALA A 75 -11.05 -48.05 -23.40
CA ALA A 75 -9.94 -47.51 -22.63
C ALA A 75 -10.12 -46.01 -22.31
N ILE A 76 -9.51 -45.58 -21.20
CA ILE A 76 -9.23 -44.17 -20.93
C ILE A 76 -7.74 -43.88 -21.11
N VAL A 77 -7.42 -42.68 -21.56
CA VAL A 77 -6.06 -42.16 -21.64
C VAL A 77 -5.94 -41.02 -20.63
N VAL A 78 -4.88 -41.05 -19.83
CA VAL A 78 -4.56 -40.03 -18.85
C VAL A 78 -3.20 -39.42 -19.18
N GLU A 79 -3.16 -38.09 -19.26
CA GLU A 79 -1.94 -37.34 -19.55
C GLU A 79 -1.83 -36.11 -18.66
N ALA A 80 -0.63 -35.87 -18.13
CA ALA A 80 -0.33 -34.71 -17.30
C ALA A 80 1.06 -34.17 -17.66
N ILE A 81 1.23 -32.85 -17.58
CA ILE A 81 2.49 -32.18 -17.89
C ILE A 81 3.59 -32.70 -16.96
N GLY A 82 4.68 -33.22 -17.54
CA GLY A 82 5.82 -33.78 -16.79
C GLY A 82 5.71 -35.27 -16.45
N TYR A 83 4.67 -35.96 -16.91
CA TYR A 83 4.46 -37.38 -16.71
C TYR A 83 4.26 -38.13 -18.02
N GLU A 84 4.58 -39.43 -18.02
CA GLU A 84 4.31 -40.32 -19.14
C GLU A 84 2.81 -40.55 -19.29
N ARG A 85 2.33 -40.49 -20.54
CA ARG A 85 0.94 -40.82 -20.90
C ARG A 85 0.65 -42.27 -20.51
N LYS A 86 -0.50 -42.50 -19.86
CA LYS A 86 -0.94 -43.83 -19.47
C LYS A 86 -2.31 -44.17 -20.04
N THR A 87 -2.39 -45.28 -20.77
CA THR A 87 -3.66 -45.84 -21.27
C THR A 87 -4.12 -46.97 -20.36
N ILE A 88 -5.37 -46.93 -19.92
CA ILE A 88 -5.99 -47.93 -19.05
C ILE A 88 -7.17 -48.57 -19.79
N LYS A 89 -7.09 -49.88 -20.03
CA LYS A 89 -8.18 -50.64 -20.63
C LYS A 89 -9.33 -50.83 -19.64
N LEU A 90 -10.54 -50.51 -20.08
CA LEU A 90 -11.78 -50.71 -19.33
C LEU A 90 -12.33 -52.10 -19.65
N ASN A 91 -12.81 -52.81 -18.63
CA ASN A 91 -13.48 -54.11 -18.84
C ASN A 91 -14.97 -53.84 -19.10
N HIS A 92 -15.59 -54.60 -20.02
CA HIS A 92 -16.93 -54.38 -20.63
C HIS A 92 -18.15 -54.34 -19.67
N LYS A 93 -17.95 -54.20 -18.35
CA LYS A 93 -18.99 -54.07 -17.32
C LYS A 93 -18.62 -53.04 -16.23
N ALA A 94 -17.92 -51.98 -16.58
CA ALA A 94 -17.50 -50.95 -15.62
C ALA A 94 -18.62 -49.91 -15.39
N ILE A 95 -19.64 -50.32 -14.63
CA ILE A 95 -20.49 -49.38 -13.89
C ILE A 95 -19.96 -49.43 -12.44
N ASP A 96 -19.61 -48.27 -11.87
CA ASP A 96 -19.25 -48.05 -10.46
C ASP A 96 -17.95 -48.69 -9.93
N LYS A 97 -16.80 -48.50 -10.59
CA LYS A 97 -15.49 -48.70 -9.93
C LYS A 97 -14.63 -47.45 -9.96
N LYS A 98 -14.24 -46.99 -8.77
CA LYS A 98 -13.20 -45.97 -8.57
C LYS A 98 -11.87 -46.51 -9.11
N ILE A 99 -11.29 -45.85 -10.13
CA ILE A 99 -9.99 -46.22 -10.71
C ILE A 99 -8.91 -45.27 -10.18
N ASP A 100 -7.90 -45.82 -9.51
CA ASP A 100 -6.70 -45.06 -9.13
C ASP A 100 -5.63 -45.18 -10.23
N VAL A 101 -5.20 -44.04 -10.76
CA VAL A 101 -4.27 -43.94 -11.88
C VAL A 101 -2.92 -43.40 -11.40
N TYR A 102 -1.87 -44.20 -11.50
CA TYR A 102 -0.51 -43.77 -11.13
C TYR A 102 0.31 -43.43 -12.38
N LEU A 103 0.69 -42.16 -12.53
CA LEU A 103 1.54 -41.67 -13.62
C LEU A 103 3.02 -41.64 -13.20
N GLN A 104 3.92 -42.08 -14.09
CA GLN A 104 5.36 -42.01 -13.88
C GLN A 104 5.88 -40.65 -14.37
N GLU A 105 6.74 -40.00 -13.57
CA GLU A 105 7.41 -38.76 -14.01
C GLU A 105 8.40 -39.11 -15.14
N TYR A 106 8.54 -38.26 -16.16
CA TYR A 106 9.57 -38.45 -17.19
C TYR A 106 10.96 -38.58 -16.52
N SER A 107 11.57 -39.76 -16.58
CA SER A 107 12.95 -39.96 -16.17
C SER A 107 13.87 -39.68 -17.37
N ASN A 108 14.13 -38.41 -17.66
CA ASN A 108 15.30 -38.06 -18.43
C ASN A 108 16.53 -38.13 -17.51
N LEU A 109 17.06 -39.33 -17.32
CA LEU A 109 18.49 -39.50 -17.08
C LEU A 109 19.17 -39.33 -18.45
N LEU A 110 19.47 -38.08 -18.80
CA LEU A 110 20.44 -37.80 -19.85
C LEU A 110 21.82 -38.08 -19.26
N ASP A 111 22.66 -38.80 -20.02
CA ASP A 111 24.07 -38.98 -19.69
C ASP A 111 24.72 -37.60 -19.49
N GLU A 112 25.18 -37.37 -18.27
CA GLU A 112 25.83 -36.16 -17.83
C GLU A 112 27.21 -36.07 -18.50
N VAL A 113 27.31 -35.29 -19.58
CA VAL A 113 28.59 -34.85 -20.12
C VAL A 113 28.57 -33.34 -20.33
N ALA A 114 28.87 -32.59 -19.26
CA ALA A 114 29.69 -31.36 -19.28
C ALA A 114 29.88 -30.74 -17.88
N VAL A 115 30.86 -31.24 -17.13
CA VAL A 115 31.99 -30.53 -16.45
C VAL A 115 31.80 -29.08 -15.91
N VAL A 116 30.61 -28.65 -15.47
CA VAL A 116 30.46 -27.35 -14.79
C VAL A 116 29.49 -27.46 -13.61
N SER A 117 29.95 -27.14 -12.41
CA SER A 117 29.08 -27.02 -11.24
C SER A 117 27.90 -26.08 -11.56
N PRO A 118 26.64 -26.43 -11.21
CA PRO A 118 25.45 -25.60 -11.46
C PRO A 118 25.62 -24.14 -11.01
N ARG A 119 26.41 -23.92 -9.94
CA ARG A 119 26.77 -22.58 -9.44
C ARG A 119 27.64 -21.79 -10.42
N ASN A 120 28.65 -22.42 -11.02
CA ASN A 120 29.54 -21.78 -11.99
C ASN A 120 28.81 -21.51 -13.31
N HIS A 121 27.92 -22.41 -13.71
CA HIS A 121 27.10 -22.24 -14.91
C HIS A 121 26.12 -21.06 -14.76
N MET A 122 25.38 -20.99 -13.64
CA MET A 122 24.51 -19.85 -13.37
C MET A 122 25.29 -18.53 -13.24
N GLN A 123 26.47 -18.55 -12.61
CA GLN A 123 27.32 -17.36 -12.51
C GLN A 123 27.73 -16.84 -13.89
N HIS A 124 28.02 -17.72 -14.84
CA HIS A 124 28.30 -17.34 -16.22
C HIS A 124 27.08 -16.67 -16.87
N ILE A 125 25.91 -17.30 -16.76
CA ILE A 125 24.65 -16.77 -17.31
C ILE A 125 24.34 -15.39 -16.74
N LEU A 126 24.39 -15.20 -15.41
CA LEU A 126 24.13 -13.91 -14.78
C LEU A 126 25.11 -12.83 -15.24
N LYS A 127 26.40 -13.16 -15.34
CA LYS A 127 27.42 -12.22 -15.82
C LYS A 127 27.12 -11.76 -17.25
N LYS A 128 26.76 -12.69 -18.14
CA LYS A 128 26.42 -12.39 -19.53
C LYS A 128 25.09 -11.64 -19.66
N PHE A 129 24.07 -12.05 -18.91
CA PHE A 129 22.79 -11.34 -18.81
C PHE A 129 23.01 -9.88 -18.41
N ARG A 130 23.83 -9.62 -17.38
CA ARG A 130 24.13 -8.28 -16.90
C ARG A 130 24.96 -7.45 -17.88
N GLN A 131 25.84 -8.08 -18.66
CA GLN A 131 26.56 -7.42 -19.75
C GLN A 131 25.61 -6.99 -20.89
N ASN A 132 24.57 -7.79 -21.18
CA ASN A 132 23.61 -7.52 -22.25
C ASN A 132 22.35 -6.77 -21.79
N GLU A 133 22.19 -6.52 -20.47
CA GLU A 133 21.06 -5.81 -19.88
C GLU A 133 20.77 -4.45 -20.55
N PRO A 134 21.76 -3.59 -20.88
CA PRO A 134 21.48 -2.31 -21.52
C PRO A 134 20.77 -2.43 -22.88
N LEU A 135 20.97 -3.54 -23.60
CA LEU A 135 20.37 -3.80 -24.91
C LEU A 135 19.00 -4.49 -24.80
N ASN A 136 18.80 -5.28 -23.75
CA ASN A 136 17.63 -6.15 -23.58
C ASN A 136 16.60 -5.63 -22.58
N ASN A 137 16.94 -4.61 -21.76
CA ASN A 137 16.02 -4.05 -20.79
C ASN A 137 14.91 -3.23 -21.50
N PRO A 138 13.63 -3.64 -21.39
CA PRO A 138 12.53 -2.96 -22.07
C PRO A 138 12.37 -1.48 -21.68
N ASP A 139 12.73 -1.11 -20.46
CA ASP A 139 12.60 0.27 -19.96
C ASP A 139 13.67 1.21 -20.58
N LYS A 140 14.72 0.65 -21.19
CA LYS A 140 15.79 1.38 -21.86
C LYS A 140 15.63 1.41 -23.39
N LEU A 141 14.68 0.65 -23.93
CA LEU A 141 14.45 0.58 -25.36
C LEU A 141 13.84 1.89 -25.89
N LYS A 142 14.28 2.28 -27.09
CA LYS A 142 13.90 3.49 -27.80
C LYS A 142 13.55 3.18 -29.26
N ASP A 143 12.90 4.14 -29.91
CA ASP A 143 12.59 4.17 -31.35
C ASP A 143 11.60 3.09 -31.79
N PHE A 144 10.51 2.94 -31.02
CA PHE A 144 9.42 2.04 -31.38
C PHE A 144 8.05 2.56 -30.91
N SER A 145 7.01 2.15 -31.63
CA SER A 145 5.60 2.34 -31.28
C SER A 145 5.00 1.01 -30.88
N ILE A 146 4.10 1.01 -29.90
CA ILE A 146 3.38 -0.18 -29.43
C ILE A 146 1.96 0.14 -28.98
N ILE A 147 1.06 -0.83 -29.11
CA ILE A 147 -0.26 -0.78 -28.50
C ILE A 147 -0.20 -1.59 -27.20
N ARG A 148 -0.60 -0.97 -26.10
CA ARG A 148 -0.72 -1.62 -24.79
C ARG A 148 -2.19 -1.70 -24.40
N GLU A 149 -2.64 -2.91 -24.13
CA GLU A 149 -3.96 -3.20 -23.55
C GLU A 149 -3.77 -3.59 -22.10
N GLU A 150 -4.25 -2.75 -21.18
CA GLU A 150 -4.16 -2.98 -19.74
C GLU A 150 -5.52 -3.37 -19.19
N THR A 151 -5.59 -4.48 -18.46
CA THR A 151 -6.75 -4.87 -17.66
C THR A 151 -6.36 -4.97 -16.20
N SER A 152 -7.00 -4.19 -15.33
CA SER A 152 -6.80 -4.25 -13.87
C SER A 152 -8.11 -4.54 -13.17
N LYS A 153 -8.10 -5.52 -12.25
CA LYS A 153 -9.27 -5.92 -11.46
C LYS A 153 -8.91 -5.95 -9.98
N ILE A 154 -9.85 -5.55 -9.13
CA ILE A 154 -9.79 -5.80 -7.69
C ILE A 154 -11.09 -6.42 -7.26
N TYR A 155 -11.03 -7.49 -6.50
CA TYR A 155 -12.22 -8.18 -5.99
C TYR A 155 -11.96 -8.84 -4.65
N LEU A 156 -13.03 -9.05 -3.88
CA LEU A 156 -13.00 -9.88 -2.68
C LEU A 156 -13.37 -11.31 -3.02
N LYS A 157 -12.71 -12.27 -2.39
CA LYS A 157 -13.05 -13.69 -2.37
C LYS A 157 -13.00 -14.22 -0.94
N ASN A 158 -13.31 -15.51 -0.75
CA ASN A 158 -13.27 -16.16 0.55
C ASN A 158 -14.20 -15.53 1.60
N ILE A 159 -15.33 -14.95 1.17
CA ILE A 159 -16.32 -14.39 2.09
C ILE A 159 -17.11 -15.56 2.69
N SER A 160 -17.15 -15.66 4.01
CA SER A 160 -17.86 -16.77 4.67
C SER A 160 -19.34 -16.79 4.28
N SER A 161 -19.89 -18.00 4.11
CA SER A 161 -21.30 -18.20 3.76
C SER A 161 -22.24 -17.53 4.76
N LYS A 162 -21.87 -17.53 6.05
CA LYS A 162 -22.57 -16.81 7.13
C LYS A 162 -22.63 -15.30 6.89
N LEU A 163 -21.53 -14.68 6.44
CA LEU A 163 -21.50 -13.25 6.11
C LEU A 163 -22.32 -12.99 4.83
N LEU A 164 -22.10 -13.76 3.77
CA LEU A 164 -22.82 -13.63 2.50
C LEU A 164 -24.34 -13.77 2.65
N ASN A 165 -24.80 -14.66 3.52
CA ASN A 165 -26.21 -14.92 3.76
C ASN A 165 -26.85 -13.96 4.79
N SER A 166 -26.08 -13.03 5.36
CA SER A 166 -26.66 -12.03 6.27
C SER A 166 -27.59 -11.07 5.51
N ASN A 167 -28.68 -10.65 6.16
CA ASN A 167 -29.60 -9.66 5.58
C ASN A 167 -28.91 -8.35 5.20
N ILE A 168 -27.78 -8.05 5.85
CA ILE A 168 -26.97 -6.85 5.60
C ILE A 168 -26.27 -6.95 4.24
N LEU A 169 -25.75 -8.12 3.86
CA LEU A 169 -24.99 -8.34 2.62
C LEU A 169 -25.83 -8.88 1.44
N ALA A 170 -27.14 -9.04 1.61
CA ALA A 170 -28.04 -9.60 0.60
C ALA A 170 -27.98 -8.85 -0.75
N GLU A 171 -28.00 -7.51 -0.72
CA GLU A 171 -27.89 -6.67 -1.94
C GLU A 171 -26.51 -6.84 -2.63
N ILE A 172 -25.44 -7.05 -1.87
CA ILE A 172 -24.10 -7.27 -2.43
C ILE A 172 -23.98 -8.69 -3.01
N LYS A 173 -24.55 -9.70 -2.34
CA LYS A 173 -24.57 -11.09 -2.82
C LYS A 173 -25.29 -11.23 -4.17
N GLN A 174 -26.42 -10.54 -4.36
CA GLN A 174 -27.17 -10.56 -5.63
C GLN A 174 -26.36 -10.06 -6.83
N ASN A 175 -25.36 -9.20 -6.57
CA ASN A 175 -24.51 -8.60 -7.59
C ASN A 175 -23.08 -9.18 -7.60
N ALA A 176 -22.83 -10.21 -6.79
CA ALA A 176 -21.58 -10.95 -6.79
C ALA A 176 -21.48 -11.81 -8.04
N ILE A 177 -20.24 -12.05 -8.49
CA ILE A 177 -19.93 -12.97 -9.57
C ILE A 177 -19.62 -14.31 -8.91
N PHE A 178 -20.27 -15.39 -9.34
CA PHE A 178 -19.95 -16.72 -8.86
C PHE A 178 -18.94 -17.37 -9.81
N SER A 179 -17.80 -17.83 -9.30
CA SER A 179 -16.86 -18.63 -10.07
C SER A 179 -17.40 -20.05 -10.27
N SER A 180 -16.72 -20.83 -11.11
CA SER A 180 -17.08 -22.22 -11.45
C SER A 180 -17.15 -23.15 -10.23
N ASP A 181 -16.37 -22.86 -9.19
CA ASP A 181 -16.38 -23.53 -7.88
C ASP A 181 -17.50 -23.04 -6.94
N SER A 182 -18.45 -22.24 -7.44
CA SER A 182 -19.52 -21.60 -6.66
C SER A 182 -19.04 -20.61 -5.59
N SER A 183 -17.76 -20.22 -5.57
CA SER A 183 -17.27 -19.19 -4.67
C SER A 183 -17.76 -17.80 -5.12
N ALA A 184 -18.15 -16.96 -4.17
CA ALA A 184 -18.62 -15.61 -4.47
C ALA A 184 -17.43 -14.63 -4.59
N ILE A 185 -17.40 -13.91 -5.71
CA ILE A 185 -16.45 -12.85 -6.02
C ILE A 185 -17.20 -11.52 -5.96
N ILE A 186 -16.77 -10.61 -5.07
CA ILE A 186 -17.33 -9.26 -5.00
C ILE A 186 -16.38 -8.31 -5.74
N PRO A 187 -16.75 -7.82 -6.94
CA PRO A 187 -15.90 -6.91 -7.69
C PRO A 187 -15.87 -5.52 -7.04
N ILE A 188 -14.66 -4.95 -6.93
CA ILE A 188 -14.36 -3.67 -6.28
C ILE A 188 -13.94 -2.63 -7.32
N TYR A 189 -13.03 -3.01 -8.23
CA TYR A 189 -12.40 -2.12 -9.20
C TYR A 189 -12.19 -2.82 -10.53
N PHE A 190 -12.46 -2.11 -11.62
CA PHE A 190 -12.20 -2.55 -12.97
C PHE A 190 -11.63 -1.38 -13.78
N LEU A 191 -10.52 -1.64 -14.46
CA LEU A 191 -9.99 -0.76 -15.49
C LEU A 191 -9.65 -1.63 -16.69
N GLN A 192 -10.13 -1.22 -17.85
CA GLN A 192 -9.63 -1.67 -19.13
C GLN A 192 -9.22 -0.43 -19.92
N LYS A 193 -7.98 -0.42 -20.41
CA LYS A 193 -7.41 0.74 -21.07
C LYS A 193 -6.57 0.29 -22.26
N ARG A 194 -6.82 0.88 -23.43
CA ARG A 194 -5.97 0.71 -24.60
C ARG A 194 -5.28 2.03 -24.93
N GLU A 195 -3.96 1.97 -25.09
CA GLU A 195 -3.16 3.13 -25.41
C GLU A 195 -2.05 2.80 -26.40
N LYS A 196 -1.76 3.76 -27.27
CA LYS A 196 -0.59 3.74 -28.13
C LYS A 196 0.56 4.45 -27.41
N LYS A 197 1.70 3.79 -27.28
CA LYS A 197 2.92 4.37 -26.73
C LYS A 197 3.98 4.47 -27.80
N ASN A 198 4.46 5.68 -28.03
CA ASN A 198 5.61 5.95 -28.87
C ASN A 198 6.80 6.28 -27.97
N TYR A 199 7.86 5.48 -28.07
CA TYR A 199 9.11 5.67 -27.34
C TYR A 199 10.09 6.37 -28.27
N PHE A 200 10.32 7.66 -28.06
CA PHE A 200 11.34 8.45 -28.77
C PHE A 200 12.61 8.58 -27.93
N GLU A 201 13.65 9.17 -28.52
CA GLU A 201 14.96 9.31 -27.89
C GLU A 201 14.91 10.09 -26.55
N ASP A 202 14.14 11.18 -26.50
CA ASP A 202 14.08 12.10 -25.36
C ASP A 202 12.73 12.13 -24.63
N ASN A 203 11.68 11.51 -25.19
CA ASN A 203 10.35 11.55 -24.60
C ASN A 203 9.48 10.36 -24.98
N GLN A 204 8.41 10.14 -24.22
CA GLN A 204 7.39 9.15 -24.52
C GLN A 204 6.07 9.87 -24.79
N ASN A 205 5.47 9.62 -25.95
CA ASN A 205 4.12 10.09 -26.24
C ASN A 205 3.14 8.94 -26.02
N ILE A 206 2.12 9.19 -25.18
CA ILE A 206 1.06 8.24 -24.87
C ILE A 206 -0.24 8.80 -25.42
N THR A 207 -0.84 8.10 -26.38
CA THR A 207 -2.16 8.42 -26.93
C THR A 207 -3.16 7.42 -26.38
N LEU A 208 -4.14 7.91 -25.61
CA LEU A 208 -5.27 7.10 -25.16
C LEU A 208 -6.16 6.77 -26.36
N ILE A 209 -6.41 5.49 -26.60
CA ILE A 209 -7.34 5.04 -27.65
C ILE A 209 -8.73 4.91 -27.03
N ASP A 210 -8.85 4.13 -25.95
CA ASP A 210 -10.08 3.98 -25.18
C ASP A 210 -9.77 3.62 -23.71
N SER A 211 -10.76 3.81 -22.84
CA SER A 211 -10.71 3.33 -21.47
C SER A 211 -12.09 3.18 -20.86
N ILE A 212 -12.30 2.09 -20.14
CA ILE A 212 -13.43 1.90 -19.23
C ILE A 212 -12.87 1.76 -17.82
N GLN A 213 -13.39 2.55 -16.89
CA GLN A 213 -13.02 2.46 -15.48
C GLN A 213 -14.28 2.46 -14.61
N GLN A 214 -14.41 1.47 -13.75
CA GLN A 214 -15.44 1.37 -12.72
C GLN A 214 -14.81 1.06 -11.38
N THR A 215 -15.31 1.67 -10.32
CA THR A 215 -14.84 1.40 -8.97
C THR A 215 -15.92 1.66 -7.95
N ILE A 216 -15.88 0.92 -6.84
CA ILE A 216 -16.82 1.18 -5.76
C ILE A 216 -16.64 2.59 -5.18
N SER A 217 -17.73 3.28 -4.86
CA SER A 217 -17.75 4.69 -4.38
C SER A 217 -16.82 4.94 -3.19
N ILE A 218 -16.71 3.99 -2.25
CA ILE A 218 -15.77 4.07 -1.10
C ILE A 218 -14.32 4.33 -1.54
N LEU A 219 -13.92 3.85 -2.73
CA LEU A 219 -12.56 4.00 -3.27
C LEU A 219 -12.43 5.16 -4.28
N GLN A 220 -13.54 5.73 -4.76
CA GLN A 220 -13.53 6.87 -5.69
C GLN A 220 -12.93 8.13 -5.06
N GLY A 221 -13.29 8.43 -3.80
CA GLY A 221 -12.84 9.63 -3.09
C GLY A 221 -11.38 9.59 -2.63
N ALA A 222 -10.84 8.39 -2.35
CA ALA A 222 -9.50 8.21 -1.79
C ALA A 222 -8.38 8.21 -2.84
N LYS A 223 -8.72 8.37 -4.14
CA LYS A 223 -7.82 8.07 -5.26
C LYS A 223 -7.01 6.79 -5.01
N PHE A 224 -7.71 5.74 -4.60
CA PHE A 224 -7.13 4.48 -4.17
C PHE A 224 -6.14 3.90 -5.19
N ILE A 225 -6.35 4.16 -6.48
CA ILE A 225 -5.44 3.77 -7.57
C ILE A 225 -4.09 4.49 -7.50
N GLU A 226 -4.05 5.77 -7.14
CA GLU A 226 -2.79 6.48 -6.93
C GLU A 226 -2.03 5.87 -5.75
N ILE A 227 -2.73 5.51 -4.67
CA ILE A 227 -2.15 4.82 -3.50
C ILE A 227 -1.60 3.45 -3.91
N LEU A 228 -2.41 2.62 -4.56
CA LEU A 228 -1.99 1.30 -5.04
C LEU A 228 -0.81 1.40 -5.99
N SER A 229 -0.74 2.42 -6.86
CA SER A 229 0.39 2.60 -7.77
C SER A 229 1.72 2.92 -7.08
N VAL A 230 1.70 3.34 -5.80
CA VAL A 230 2.92 3.51 -4.97
C VAL A 230 3.33 2.16 -4.37
N TYR A 231 2.36 1.38 -3.90
CA TYR A 231 2.64 0.10 -3.25
C TYR A 231 2.87 -1.03 -4.26
N MET A 232 2.24 -1.02 -5.43
CA MET A 232 2.32 -2.10 -6.43
C MET A 232 2.63 -1.52 -7.83
N PRO A 233 3.88 -1.09 -8.07
CA PRO A 233 4.30 -0.60 -9.38
C PRO A 233 4.46 -1.74 -10.40
N ASN A 234 4.67 -1.40 -11.67
CA ASN A 234 5.09 -2.37 -12.68
C ASN A 234 6.47 -2.92 -12.29
N VAL A 235 6.60 -4.25 -12.27
CA VAL A 235 7.85 -4.93 -11.94
C VAL A 235 8.67 -5.12 -13.20
N ASN A 236 9.96 -4.82 -13.14
CA ASN A 236 10.93 -5.13 -14.17
C ASN A 236 12.06 -5.96 -13.54
N PHE A 237 12.17 -7.24 -13.91
CA PHE A 237 13.17 -8.16 -13.36
C PHE A 237 14.60 -7.90 -13.84
N TYR A 238 14.80 -7.06 -14.86
CA TYR A 238 16.14 -6.57 -15.23
C TYR A 238 16.72 -5.66 -14.14
N ASN A 239 15.90 -5.01 -13.32
CA ASN A 239 16.39 -4.22 -12.19
C ASN A 239 17.05 -5.10 -11.13
N GLU A 240 18.08 -4.59 -10.46
CA GLU A 240 18.74 -5.27 -9.33
C GLU A 240 17.78 -5.48 -8.15
N ASN A 241 16.99 -4.45 -7.86
CA ASN A 241 16.10 -4.34 -6.72
C ASN A 241 14.72 -3.88 -7.20
N ILE A 242 13.68 -4.57 -6.74
CA ILE A 242 12.29 -4.30 -7.07
C ILE A 242 11.63 -3.69 -5.84
N LEU A 243 11.25 -2.41 -5.91
CA LEU A 243 10.54 -1.73 -4.85
C LEU A 243 9.04 -2.01 -4.97
N MET A 244 8.47 -2.71 -4.00
CA MET A 244 7.03 -2.95 -3.90
C MET A 244 6.61 -3.12 -2.44
N LEU A 245 5.39 -2.76 -2.09
CA LEU A 245 4.88 -2.71 -0.71
C LEU A 245 5.77 -1.87 0.21
N ASN A 246 6.39 -0.83 -0.36
CA ASN A 246 7.40 0.01 0.28
C ASN A 246 8.61 -0.80 0.84
N LYS A 247 8.92 -1.95 0.23
CA LYS A 247 10.00 -2.87 0.57
C LYS A 247 10.84 -3.19 -0.68
N ILE A 248 12.13 -3.46 -0.49
CA ILE A 248 13.00 -3.90 -1.59
C ILE A 248 13.03 -5.42 -1.64
N PHE A 249 12.62 -5.96 -2.78
CA PHE A 249 12.78 -7.36 -3.15
C PHE A 249 13.96 -7.50 -4.10
N ILE A 250 14.82 -8.48 -3.85
CA ILE A 250 16.03 -8.68 -4.65
C ILE A 250 15.64 -9.45 -5.92
N SER A 251 16.02 -8.99 -7.11
CA SER A 251 15.73 -9.72 -8.35
C SER A 251 16.53 -11.04 -8.43
N PRO A 252 15.96 -12.16 -8.92
CA PRO A 252 16.72 -13.38 -9.20
C PRO A 252 17.76 -13.18 -10.31
N LEU A 253 17.67 -12.09 -11.07
CA LEU A 253 18.66 -11.74 -12.09
C LEU A 253 19.71 -10.76 -11.58
N SER A 254 19.65 -10.31 -10.32
CA SER A 254 20.59 -9.34 -9.71
C SER A 254 22.06 -9.80 -9.77
N ASN A 255 23.00 -8.85 -9.74
CA ASN A 255 24.44 -9.12 -9.64
C ASN A 255 24.78 -9.99 -8.41
N ASN A 256 24.03 -9.81 -7.32
CA ASN A 256 24.22 -10.54 -6.07
C ASN A 256 23.24 -11.72 -5.90
N ALA A 257 22.53 -12.15 -6.95
CA ALA A 257 21.48 -13.16 -6.84
C ALA A 257 21.98 -14.48 -6.22
N LEU A 258 23.21 -14.90 -6.53
CA LEU A 258 23.80 -16.12 -5.96
C LEU A 258 23.95 -16.10 -4.43
N ALA A 259 23.91 -14.93 -3.79
CA ALA A 259 23.90 -14.81 -2.33
C ALA A 259 22.53 -15.12 -1.72
N PHE A 260 21.44 -14.83 -2.45
CA PHE A 260 20.06 -14.89 -1.96
C PHE A 260 19.26 -16.08 -2.50
N TYR A 261 19.70 -16.65 -3.63
CA TYR A 261 18.97 -17.70 -4.35
C TYR A 261 19.82 -18.96 -4.53
N ASP A 262 19.13 -20.10 -4.50
CA ASP A 262 19.61 -21.36 -5.05
C ASP A 262 19.03 -21.54 -6.46
N PHE A 263 19.90 -21.85 -7.42
CA PHE A 263 19.54 -22.02 -8.82
C PHE A 263 19.71 -23.47 -9.25
N ASN A 264 18.76 -23.94 -10.06
CA ASN A 264 18.87 -25.19 -10.79
C ASN A 264 18.72 -24.87 -12.28
N VAL A 265 19.80 -25.04 -13.04
CA VAL A 265 19.83 -24.82 -14.48
C VAL A 265 19.68 -26.18 -15.15
N LYS A 266 18.60 -26.36 -15.92
CA LYS A 266 18.44 -27.53 -16.79
C LYS A 266 19.18 -27.30 -18.10
N ASP A 267 19.62 -28.39 -18.72
CA ASP A 267 20.25 -28.38 -20.03
C ASP A 267 19.41 -27.61 -21.06
N SER A 268 20.12 -26.96 -21.97
CA SER A 268 19.52 -26.13 -22.99
C SER A 268 18.70 -26.93 -23.99
N ILE A 269 17.48 -26.50 -24.27
CA ILE A 269 16.63 -27.09 -25.31
C ILE A 269 16.65 -26.15 -26.53
N LEU A 270 16.65 -26.75 -27.72
CA LEU A 270 16.54 -26.03 -28.99
C LEU A 270 15.05 -25.73 -29.22
N GLU A 271 14.66 -24.47 -29.06
CA GLU A 271 13.29 -23.97 -29.25
C GLU A 271 13.32 -22.85 -30.30
N ASP A 272 12.56 -22.99 -31.38
CA ASP A 272 12.52 -22.02 -32.51
C ASP A 272 13.91 -21.65 -33.08
N ASN A 273 14.81 -22.63 -33.26
CA ASN A 273 16.20 -22.42 -33.69
C ASN A 273 17.08 -21.58 -32.73
N THR A 274 16.61 -21.34 -31.51
CA THR A 274 17.37 -20.64 -30.46
C THR A 274 17.64 -21.57 -29.28
N LEU A 275 18.86 -21.52 -28.77
CA LEU A 275 19.25 -22.26 -27.57
C LEU A 275 18.68 -21.53 -26.34
N VAL A 276 17.90 -22.21 -25.50
CA VAL A 276 17.24 -21.59 -24.33
C VAL A 276 17.66 -22.28 -23.03
N TYR A 277 18.10 -21.49 -22.05
CA TYR A 277 18.38 -21.96 -20.69
C TYR A 277 17.10 -21.96 -19.85
N PHE A 278 16.77 -23.10 -19.24
CA PHE A 278 15.66 -23.24 -18.30
C PHE A 278 16.18 -23.19 -16.87
N ILE A 279 15.79 -22.17 -16.11
CA ILE A 279 16.38 -21.89 -14.81
C ILE A 279 15.28 -21.84 -13.77
N LYS A 280 15.37 -22.70 -12.76
CA LYS A 280 14.55 -22.62 -11.55
C LYS A 280 15.33 -21.90 -10.46
N PHE A 281 14.67 -21.03 -9.72
CA PHE A 281 15.27 -20.27 -8.63
C PHE A 281 14.39 -20.33 -7.38
N ARG A 282 15.01 -20.43 -6.22
CA ARG A 282 14.35 -20.39 -4.90
C ARG A 282 15.16 -19.57 -3.93
N PRO A 283 14.52 -18.85 -3.00
CA PRO A 283 15.27 -18.11 -2.00
C PRO A 283 15.92 -19.09 -1.02
N LYS A 284 17.16 -18.82 -0.62
CA LYS A 284 17.88 -19.67 0.37
C LYS A 284 17.19 -19.70 1.74
N ASN A 285 16.40 -18.67 2.04
CA ASN A 285 15.56 -18.58 3.22
C ASN A 285 14.20 -18.02 2.80
N SER A 286 13.13 -18.76 3.10
CA SER A 286 11.76 -18.42 2.72
C SER A 286 11.22 -17.15 3.38
N LYS A 287 11.89 -16.64 4.42
CA LYS A 287 11.57 -15.37 5.09
C LYS A 287 12.14 -14.14 4.39
N LEU A 288 13.13 -14.31 3.49
CA LEU A 288 13.75 -13.21 2.76
C LEU A 288 12.76 -12.58 1.78
N LEU A 289 12.91 -11.28 1.55
CA LEU A 289 12.18 -10.55 0.50
C LEU A 289 12.80 -10.85 -0.87
N ALA A 290 12.53 -12.05 -1.35
CA ALA A 290 13.04 -12.63 -2.57
C ALA A 290 11.92 -13.44 -3.25
N PHE A 291 12.19 -13.89 -4.48
CA PHE A 291 11.22 -14.60 -5.29
C PHE A 291 11.49 -16.11 -5.32
N ASN A 292 10.49 -16.90 -5.66
CA ASN A 292 10.62 -18.28 -6.06
C ASN A 292 10.00 -18.44 -7.45
N GLY A 293 10.49 -19.38 -8.25
CA GLY A 293 9.89 -19.65 -9.55
C GLY A 293 10.87 -20.14 -10.60
N GLU A 294 10.59 -19.77 -11.85
CA GLU A 294 11.34 -20.22 -13.02
C GLU A 294 11.41 -19.16 -14.10
N MET A 295 12.46 -19.23 -14.91
CA MET A 295 12.70 -18.31 -16.01
C MET A 295 13.39 -19.01 -17.18
N GLN A 296 13.27 -18.39 -18.34
CA GLN A 296 13.90 -18.81 -19.59
C GLN A 296 14.77 -17.68 -20.13
N ILE A 297 16.03 -17.99 -20.44
CA ILE A 297 16.99 -17.03 -21.00
C ILE A 297 17.48 -17.54 -22.36
N GLU A 298 17.40 -16.72 -23.39
CA GLU A 298 17.98 -17.05 -24.70
C GLU A 298 19.51 -17.03 -24.62
N ALA A 299 20.19 -18.10 -25.05
CA ALA A 299 21.63 -18.22 -24.88
C ALA A 299 22.47 -17.31 -25.79
N GLY A 300 21.93 -16.88 -26.94
CA GLY A 300 22.64 -16.00 -27.87
C GLY A 300 22.71 -14.57 -27.33
N THR A 301 21.55 -13.97 -27.07
CA THR A 301 21.45 -12.57 -26.60
C THR A 301 21.51 -12.44 -25.08
N PHE A 302 21.34 -13.52 -24.33
CA PHE A 302 21.09 -13.51 -22.88
C PHE A 302 19.88 -12.66 -22.49
N ALA A 303 18.88 -12.53 -23.37
CA ALA A 303 17.63 -11.87 -23.06
C ALA A 303 16.69 -12.79 -22.27
N LEU A 304 15.88 -12.19 -21.40
CA LEU A 304 14.80 -12.87 -20.71
C LEU A 304 13.66 -13.16 -21.71
N LYS A 305 13.32 -14.43 -21.95
CA LYS A 305 12.16 -14.85 -22.77
C LYS A 305 10.89 -14.95 -21.94
N TYR A 306 11.02 -15.49 -20.73
CA TYR A 306 9.91 -15.74 -19.82
C TYR A 306 10.40 -15.72 -18.38
N ILE A 307 9.56 -15.23 -17.47
CA ILE A 307 9.74 -15.41 -16.03
C ILE A 307 8.39 -15.56 -15.35
N ARG A 308 8.29 -16.58 -14.49
CA ARG A 308 7.25 -16.73 -13.49
C ARG A 308 7.90 -16.65 -12.12
N ALA A 309 7.53 -15.64 -11.36
CA ALA A 309 8.09 -15.36 -10.06
C ALA A 309 6.96 -15.14 -9.05
N SER A 310 7.04 -15.79 -7.90
CA SER A 310 6.15 -15.56 -6.77
C SER A 310 6.93 -15.21 -5.52
N VAL A 311 6.23 -14.68 -4.51
CA VAL A 311 6.79 -14.46 -3.17
C VAL A 311 6.30 -15.59 -2.27
N GLU A 312 7.21 -16.19 -1.50
CA GLU A 312 6.86 -17.21 -0.52
C GLU A 312 5.82 -16.66 0.47
N PRO A 313 4.69 -17.36 0.75
CA PRO A 313 3.69 -16.90 1.73
C PRO A 313 4.27 -16.67 3.13
N SER A 314 5.38 -17.35 3.44
CA SER A 314 6.09 -17.17 4.70
C SER A 314 6.95 -15.90 4.78
N ALA A 315 7.17 -15.19 3.67
CA ALA A 315 8.00 -13.99 3.61
C ALA A 315 7.50 -12.90 4.57
N ASN A 316 8.38 -12.03 5.05
CA ASN A 316 8.04 -10.99 6.02
C ASN A 316 7.29 -9.80 5.39
N VAL A 317 6.10 -10.10 4.88
CA VAL A 317 5.15 -9.19 4.23
C VAL A 317 3.80 -9.40 4.90
N ASN A 318 3.25 -8.34 5.46
CA ASN A 318 1.96 -8.38 6.12
C ASN A 318 0.83 -8.35 5.11
N PHE A 319 -0.27 -8.99 5.50
CA PHE A 319 -1.53 -8.92 4.79
C PHE A 319 -1.48 -9.46 3.37
N VAL A 320 -0.42 -10.19 2.99
CA VAL A 320 -0.22 -10.74 1.66
C VAL A 320 -0.14 -12.24 1.78
N GLN A 321 -1.08 -12.91 1.13
CA GLN A 321 -1.14 -14.36 1.03
C GLN A 321 -0.33 -14.86 -0.17
N GLN A 322 -0.41 -14.15 -1.30
CA GLN A 322 0.28 -14.53 -2.52
C GLN A 322 0.66 -13.30 -3.35
N ILE A 323 1.85 -13.33 -3.93
CA ILE A 323 2.23 -12.43 -5.03
C ILE A 323 2.74 -13.31 -6.16
N THR A 324 2.27 -13.09 -7.38
CA THR A 324 2.73 -13.78 -8.59
C THR A 324 2.91 -12.79 -9.72
N PHE A 325 4.01 -12.94 -10.45
CA PHE A 325 4.37 -12.19 -11.63
C PHE A 325 4.66 -13.17 -12.76
N ASN A 326 3.97 -13.01 -13.87
CA ASN A 326 4.23 -13.71 -15.12
C ASN A 326 4.62 -12.66 -16.16
N GLN A 327 5.80 -12.78 -16.77
CA GLN A 327 6.22 -11.89 -17.85
C GLN A 327 6.73 -12.72 -19.01
N SER A 328 6.24 -12.42 -20.20
CA SER A 328 6.71 -13.00 -21.44
C SER A 328 7.27 -11.89 -22.34
N PHE A 329 8.30 -12.23 -23.10
CA PHE A 329 9.02 -11.29 -23.96
C PHE A 329 9.07 -11.81 -25.39
N ARG A 330 9.18 -10.90 -26.35
CA ARG A 330 9.33 -11.22 -27.76
C ARG A 330 10.40 -10.34 -28.42
N PRO A 331 11.05 -10.82 -29.48
CA PRO A 331 12.02 -10.02 -30.21
C PRO A 331 11.34 -8.86 -30.95
N VAL A 332 12.02 -7.71 -31.00
CA VAL A 332 11.58 -6.45 -31.65
C VAL A 332 12.52 -6.01 -32.79
N GLY A 333 13.50 -6.86 -33.14
CA GLY A 333 14.51 -6.59 -34.18
C GLY A 333 15.83 -6.07 -33.62
N LYS A 334 16.92 -6.29 -34.38
CA LYS A 334 18.32 -6.03 -33.96
C LYS A 334 18.72 -6.76 -32.66
N GLY A 335 18.15 -7.94 -32.39
CA GLY A 335 18.44 -8.73 -31.18
C GLY A 335 17.87 -8.18 -29.88
N ARG A 336 16.92 -7.23 -29.93
CA ARG A 336 16.29 -6.60 -28.76
C ARG A 336 14.99 -7.29 -28.39
N TYR A 337 14.67 -7.31 -27.08
CA TYR A 337 13.46 -7.93 -26.54
C TYR A 337 12.57 -6.91 -25.84
N PHE A 338 11.25 -7.02 -26.05
CA PHE A 338 10.25 -6.21 -25.33
C PHE A 338 9.15 -7.12 -24.77
N TYR A 339 8.39 -6.61 -23.81
CA TYR A 339 7.25 -7.32 -23.24
C TYR A 339 6.27 -7.77 -24.34
N LYS A 340 5.88 -9.05 -24.31
CA LYS A 340 4.75 -9.62 -25.05
C LYS A 340 3.49 -9.54 -24.19
N SER A 341 3.59 -10.02 -22.95
CA SER A 341 2.55 -9.88 -21.93
C SER A 341 3.15 -9.80 -20.54
N THR A 342 2.43 -9.14 -19.62
CA THR A 342 2.74 -9.14 -18.20
C THR A 342 1.47 -9.39 -17.42
N GLU A 343 1.50 -10.25 -16.42
CA GLU A 343 0.39 -10.50 -15.51
C GLU A 343 0.90 -10.47 -14.07
N ASN A 344 0.26 -9.66 -13.24
CA ASN A 344 0.60 -9.48 -11.85
C ASN A 344 -0.64 -9.82 -11.02
N ILE A 345 -0.49 -10.72 -10.05
CA ILE A 345 -1.55 -11.12 -9.13
C ILE A 345 -1.04 -10.92 -7.72
N VAL A 346 -1.82 -10.21 -6.90
CA VAL A 346 -1.53 -9.97 -5.50
C VAL A 346 -2.78 -10.29 -4.71
N ASP A 347 -2.68 -11.27 -3.83
CA ASP A 347 -3.75 -11.70 -2.94
C ASP A 347 -3.47 -11.19 -1.54
N PHE A 348 -4.24 -10.19 -1.12
CA PHE A 348 -4.16 -9.64 0.24
C PHE A 348 -5.13 -10.38 1.15
N ALA A 349 -4.68 -10.91 2.29
CA ALA A 349 -5.54 -11.54 3.27
C ALA A 349 -5.26 -10.98 4.66
N TYR A 350 -6.32 -10.69 5.42
CA TYR A 350 -6.21 -10.33 6.83
C TYR A 350 -6.92 -11.39 7.67
N GLU A 351 -6.18 -12.03 8.55
CA GLU A 351 -6.74 -12.92 9.56
C GLU A 351 -6.93 -12.15 10.86
N PHE A 352 -8.17 -12.02 11.32
CA PHE A 352 -8.46 -11.31 12.57
C PHE A 352 -8.02 -12.16 13.76
N PRO A 353 -7.02 -11.73 14.57
CA PRO A 353 -6.46 -12.57 15.63
C PRO A 353 -7.47 -12.96 16.73
N LEU A 354 -8.56 -12.20 16.85
CA LEU A 354 -9.60 -12.35 17.88
C LEU A 354 -10.91 -12.92 17.31
N ILE A 355 -10.99 -13.16 16.00
CA ILE A 355 -12.20 -13.65 15.33
C ILE A 355 -11.76 -14.74 14.36
N SER A 356 -11.93 -16.01 14.74
CA SER A 356 -11.74 -17.14 13.84
C SER A 356 -12.84 -17.10 12.78
N LEU A 357 -12.52 -16.55 11.61
CA LEU A 357 -13.32 -16.74 10.41
C LEU A 357 -12.82 -18.01 9.73
N ASP A 358 -13.71 -18.97 9.49
CA ASP A 358 -13.40 -20.26 8.84
C ASP A 358 -12.68 -20.11 7.49
N ASN A 359 -12.72 -18.90 6.90
CA ASN A 359 -11.87 -18.44 5.82
C ASN A 359 -11.49 -16.97 6.03
N SER A 360 -10.20 -16.64 5.90
CA SER A 360 -9.74 -15.25 5.90
C SER A 360 -10.26 -14.54 4.65
N LEU A 361 -10.99 -13.43 4.83
CA LEU A 361 -11.40 -12.56 3.73
C LEU A 361 -10.16 -12.12 2.94
N SER A 362 -10.18 -12.35 1.63
CA SER A 362 -9.06 -12.00 0.75
C SER A 362 -9.48 -10.98 -0.30
N ALA A 363 -8.61 -10.01 -0.56
CA ALA A 363 -8.74 -9.01 -1.62
C ALA A 363 -7.67 -9.27 -2.68
N VAL A 364 -8.09 -9.67 -3.88
CA VAL A 364 -7.19 -9.97 -4.99
C VAL A 364 -7.11 -8.76 -5.92
N LEU A 365 -5.90 -8.31 -6.19
CA LEU A 365 -5.56 -7.37 -7.24
C LEU A 365 -4.94 -8.14 -8.40
N THR A 366 -5.52 -8.03 -9.59
CA THR A 366 -4.92 -8.54 -10.83
C THR A 366 -4.66 -7.39 -11.79
N ARG A 367 -3.53 -7.45 -12.48
CA ARG A 367 -3.15 -6.49 -13.52
C ARG A 367 -2.46 -7.23 -14.65
N SER A 368 -3.10 -7.28 -15.81
CA SER A 368 -2.51 -7.78 -17.04
C SER A 368 -2.24 -6.65 -18.02
N ASN A 369 -1.14 -6.76 -18.77
CA ASN A 369 -0.87 -5.93 -19.92
C ASN A 369 -0.52 -6.84 -21.09
N ASP A 370 -1.17 -6.63 -22.22
CA ASP A 370 -0.82 -7.25 -23.49
C ASP A 370 -0.27 -6.19 -24.44
N TYR A 371 0.77 -6.57 -25.17
CA TYR A 371 1.55 -5.65 -25.97
C TYR A 371 1.54 -6.10 -27.44
N SER A 372 0.83 -5.36 -28.28
CA SER A 372 0.60 -5.67 -29.70
C SER A 372 1.12 -4.57 -30.62
N ASN A 373 1.16 -4.85 -31.93
CA ASN A 373 1.52 -3.88 -32.97
C ASN A 373 2.83 -3.10 -32.71
N ILE A 374 3.91 -3.82 -32.38
CA ILE A 374 5.24 -3.21 -32.25
C ILE A 374 5.75 -2.81 -33.63
N ARG A 375 6.08 -1.52 -33.80
CA ARG A 375 6.67 -0.99 -35.04
C ARG A 375 7.92 -0.20 -34.69
N LEU A 376 9.01 -0.45 -35.42
CA LEU A 376 10.21 0.39 -35.34
C LEU A 376 9.87 1.75 -35.94
N LEU A 377 10.27 2.82 -35.25
CA LEU A 377 10.13 4.17 -35.77
C LEU A 377 11.36 4.44 -36.64
N ASP A 378 11.29 4.10 -37.92
CA ASP A 378 12.25 4.60 -38.92
C ASP A 378 11.74 5.93 -39.47
N ASP A 379 12.71 6.81 -39.77
CA ASP A 379 12.54 8.20 -40.20
C ASP A 379 11.53 8.31 -41.37
N GLY A 380 10.29 8.75 -41.08
CA GLY A 380 9.33 9.19 -42.10
C GLY A 380 8.16 8.27 -42.50
N SER A 381 7.89 7.14 -41.83
CA SER A 381 6.68 6.36 -42.17
C SER A 381 5.41 6.92 -41.50
N ASP A 382 4.44 7.36 -42.31
CA ASP A 382 3.14 7.86 -41.88
C ASP A 382 2.37 6.88 -40.99
N ILE A 383 1.67 7.46 -40.02
CA ILE A 383 0.87 6.76 -39.00
C ILE A 383 -0.48 6.36 -39.63
N PRO A 384 -0.80 5.07 -39.83
CA PRO A 384 -2.17 4.70 -40.21
C PRO A 384 -3.10 4.98 -39.03
N THR A 385 -4.14 5.77 -39.27
CA THR A 385 -5.12 6.26 -38.29
C THR A 385 -6.33 5.34 -38.12
N THR A 386 -6.35 4.16 -38.72
CA THR A 386 -7.54 3.30 -38.75
C THR A 386 -7.19 1.82 -38.61
N ASP A 387 -6.89 1.40 -37.39
CA ASP A 387 -7.20 0.03 -36.96
C ASP A 387 -8.66 0.05 -36.48
N SER A 388 -9.50 -0.83 -37.03
CA SER A 388 -10.92 -0.97 -36.72
C SER A 388 -11.13 -1.05 -35.20
N ILE A 389 -11.76 -0.01 -34.65
CA ILE A 389 -12.05 0.11 -33.22
C ILE A 389 -13.21 -0.83 -32.92
N MET A 390 -12.92 -2.08 -32.58
CA MET A 390 -13.91 -2.90 -31.88
C MET A 390 -14.17 -2.26 -30.51
N PRO A 391 -15.42 -1.91 -30.16
CA PRO A 391 -15.76 -1.43 -28.83
C PRO A 391 -15.49 -2.52 -27.80
N ILE A 392 -15.05 -2.11 -26.60
CA ILE A 392 -14.91 -2.99 -25.45
C ILE A 392 -16.30 -3.59 -25.15
N ASN A 393 -16.52 -4.85 -25.52
CA ASN A 393 -17.86 -5.46 -25.51
C ASN A 393 -18.15 -6.33 -24.29
N ASP A 394 -17.32 -6.30 -23.24
CA ASP A 394 -17.62 -7.06 -22.03
C ASP A 394 -16.98 -6.46 -20.78
N SER A 395 -17.77 -6.38 -19.70
CA SER A 395 -17.38 -7.05 -18.46
C SER A 395 -18.55 -7.04 -17.50
N LEU A 396 -19.16 -8.22 -17.30
CA LEU A 396 -20.00 -8.53 -16.14
C LEU A 396 -19.46 -7.89 -14.84
N PHE A 397 -18.12 -7.85 -14.71
CA PHE A 397 -17.40 -7.19 -13.63
C PHE A 397 -17.70 -5.69 -13.49
N ALA A 398 -17.63 -4.89 -14.56
CA ALA A 398 -17.95 -3.47 -14.52
C ALA A 398 -19.43 -3.23 -14.17
N TYR A 399 -20.34 -4.04 -14.72
CA TYR A 399 -21.76 -3.98 -14.42
C TYR A 399 -22.07 -4.31 -12.95
N SER A 400 -21.48 -5.38 -12.42
CA SER A 400 -21.60 -5.76 -11.00
C SER A 400 -21.13 -4.64 -10.06
N ILE A 401 -20.03 -3.94 -10.37
CA ILE A 401 -19.57 -2.78 -9.57
C ILE A 401 -20.62 -1.67 -9.56
N GLN A 402 -21.23 -1.36 -10.70
CA GLN A 402 -22.27 -0.33 -10.79
C GLN A 402 -23.49 -0.70 -9.93
N GLN A 403 -23.90 -1.97 -9.93
CA GLN A 403 -25.01 -2.43 -9.10
C GLN A 403 -24.66 -2.41 -7.60
N ILE A 404 -23.44 -2.84 -7.23
CA ILE A 404 -22.95 -2.74 -5.86
C ILE A 404 -22.94 -1.28 -5.38
N ASN A 405 -22.57 -0.32 -6.23
CA ASN A 405 -22.62 1.11 -5.92
C ASN A 405 -24.03 1.66 -5.68
N ASN A 406 -25.04 1.04 -6.29
CA ASN A 406 -26.44 1.44 -6.11
C ASN A 406 -27.04 0.89 -4.80
N SER A 407 -26.42 -0.13 -4.18
CA SER A 407 -26.86 -0.73 -2.93
C SER A 407 -26.83 0.25 -1.75
N ASN A 408 -27.77 0.10 -0.82
CA ASN A 408 -27.90 0.95 0.38
C ASN A 408 -26.73 0.73 1.34
N LEU A 409 -26.30 -0.53 1.48
CA LEU A 409 -25.14 -0.88 2.30
C LEU A 409 -23.89 -0.17 1.81
N GLN A 410 -23.61 -0.22 0.50
CA GLN A 410 -22.43 0.41 -0.05
C GLN A 410 -22.46 1.93 0.13
N LYS A 411 -23.60 2.58 -0.08
CA LYS A 411 -23.77 4.03 0.17
C LYS A 411 -23.48 4.38 1.63
N SER A 412 -23.93 3.55 2.57
CA SER A 412 -23.67 3.71 4.01
C SER A 412 -22.19 3.52 4.36
N ILE A 413 -21.55 2.47 3.83
CA ILE A 413 -20.13 2.20 4.00
C ILE A 413 -19.29 3.36 3.43
N HIS A 414 -19.60 3.81 2.21
CA HIS A 414 -18.93 4.94 1.58
C HIS A 414 -19.03 6.20 2.44
N ARG A 415 -20.24 6.55 2.90
CA ARG A 415 -20.47 7.70 3.79
C ARG A 415 -19.66 7.59 5.08
N THR A 416 -19.64 6.42 5.71
CA THR A 416 -18.91 6.18 6.96
C THR A 416 -17.39 6.27 6.77
N ALA A 417 -16.87 5.64 5.73
CA ALA A 417 -15.44 5.68 5.41
C ALA A 417 -15.00 7.11 5.08
N ASP A 418 -15.79 7.84 4.28
CA ASP A 418 -15.52 9.23 3.92
C ASP A 418 -15.49 10.13 5.17
N ILE A 419 -16.43 9.93 6.11
CA ILE A 419 -16.43 10.60 7.42
C ILE A 419 -15.16 10.29 8.22
N LEU A 420 -14.72 9.04 8.28
CA LEU A 420 -13.50 8.66 9.00
C LEU A 420 -12.24 9.23 8.33
N PHE A 421 -12.11 9.13 7.01
CA PHE A 421 -10.92 9.61 6.30
C PHE A 421 -10.83 11.13 6.24
N ASN A 422 -11.91 11.82 5.89
CA ASN A 422 -11.91 13.27 5.76
C ASN A 422 -12.21 13.99 7.07
N GLY A 423 -12.84 13.30 8.02
CA GLY A 423 -13.25 13.83 9.31
C GLY A 423 -14.54 14.67 9.26
N TYR A 424 -15.28 14.68 8.14
CA TYR A 424 -16.47 15.51 7.95
C TYR A 424 -17.70 14.69 7.61
N ILE A 425 -18.82 15.02 8.24
CA ILE A 425 -20.16 14.53 7.92
C ILE A 425 -20.78 15.45 6.87
N HIS A 426 -20.98 14.92 5.67
CA HIS A 426 -21.56 15.66 4.55
C HIS A 426 -23.09 15.71 4.65
N ALA A 427 -23.66 16.92 4.73
CA ALA A 427 -25.09 17.19 4.85
C ALA A 427 -25.52 18.24 3.80
N GLY A 428 -25.66 17.79 2.54
CA GLY A 428 -26.01 18.66 1.42
C GLY A 428 -24.93 19.70 1.13
N LYS A 429 -25.26 20.99 1.23
CA LYS A 429 -24.32 22.10 1.00
C LYS A 429 -23.41 22.40 2.21
N VAL A 430 -23.65 21.78 3.35
CA VAL A 430 -22.91 22.00 4.60
C VAL A 430 -22.27 20.69 5.06
N ASP A 431 -21.03 20.77 5.50
CA ASP A 431 -20.28 19.68 6.13
C ASP A 431 -20.13 19.98 7.64
N PHE A 432 -20.32 18.98 8.49
CA PHE A 432 -20.08 19.07 9.94
C PHE A 432 -18.80 18.31 10.31
N GLY A 433 -17.88 18.95 11.03
CA GLY A 433 -16.57 18.37 11.36
C GLY A 433 -15.51 19.43 11.57
N VAL A 434 -14.32 19.10 12.05
CA VAL A 434 -13.76 17.74 12.08
C VAL A 434 -14.29 16.91 13.26
N ILE A 435 -14.81 15.70 13.02
CA ILE A 435 -15.41 14.84 14.07
C ILE A 435 -14.45 14.52 15.22
N TYR A 436 -13.14 14.47 14.93
CA TYR A 436 -12.07 14.25 15.91
C TYR A 436 -11.84 15.43 16.86
N GLU A 437 -12.45 16.58 16.60
CA GLU A 437 -12.39 17.79 17.42
C GLU A 437 -13.69 18.04 18.18
N PHE A 438 -14.75 17.23 17.97
CA PHE A 438 -16.05 17.44 18.62
C PHE A 438 -15.99 17.34 20.14
N VAL A 439 -15.09 16.52 20.67
CA VAL A 439 -14.85 16.39 22.09
C VAL A 439 -13.35 16.48 22.34
N ARG A 440 -12.96 17.32 23.29
CA ARG A 440 -11.60 17.44 23.80
C ARG A 440 -11.63 17.41 25.34
N TYR A 441 -10.53 16.93 25.92
CA TYR A 441 -10.29 17.01 27.35
C TYR A 441 -8.83 17.39 27.62
N ASN A 442 -8.59 18.36 28.50
CA ASN A 442 -7.28 18.71 29.04
C ASN A 442 -7.42 19.48 30.36
N ASP A 443 -6.33 19.62 31.12
CA ASP A 443 -6.38 20.20 32.47
C ASP A 443 -6.59 21.72 32.52
N LEU A 444 -6.51 22.41 31.38
CA LEU A 444 -6.85 23.82 31.29
C LEU A 444 -8.34 24.00 30.99
N GLU A 445 -8.81 23.42 29.89
CA GLU A 445 -10.17 23.60 29.34
C GLU A 445 -11.20 22.66 29.97
N GLY A 446 -10.78 21.60 30.67
CA GLY A 446 -11.64 20.51 31.14
C GLY A 446 -12.29 19.76 29.97
N PHE A 447 -13.51 19.27 30.18
CA PHE A 447 -14.35 18.78 29.09
C PHE A 447 -14.71 19.94 28.16
N ARG A 448 -14.51 19.77 26.85
CA ARG A 448 -14.80 20.78 25.84
C ARG A 448 -15.53 20.18 24.64
N PRO A 449 -16.86 20.28 24.57
CA PRO A 449 -17.59 20.03 23.34
C PRO A 449 -17.31 21.15 22.33
N THR A 450 -17.19 20.79 21.05
CA THR A 450 -16.99 21.72 19.95
C THR A 450 -17.89 21.34 18.78
N LEU A 451 -18.67 22.30 18.30
CA LEU A 451 -19.39 22.19 17.03
C LEU A 451 -18.58 22.87 15.94
N SER A 452 -18.37 22.21 14.81
CA SER A 452 -17.64 22.77 13.68
C SER A 452 -18.36 22.44 12.38
N MET A 453 -18.41 23.41 11.48
CA MET A 453 -19.11 23.31 10.20
C MET A 453 -18.40 24.10 9.10
N ARG A 454 -18.63 23.71 7.85
CA ARG A 454 -18.17 24.44 6.66
C ARG A 454 -19.11 24.24 5.48
N THR A 455 -19.04 25.08 4.46
CA THR A 455 -19.67 24.80 3.17
C THR A 455 -18.92 23.67 2.47
N GLY A 456 -19.67 22.65 2.03
CA GLY A 456 -19.15 21.45 1.39
C GLY A 456 -18.96 21.57 -0.12
N LYS A 457 -18.51 20.47 -0.75
CA LYS A 457 -18.28 20.39 -2.20
C LYS A 457 -19.53 20.70 -3.04
N ALA A 458 -20.71 20.37 -2.52
CA ALA A 458 -22.01 20.64 -3.17
C ALA A 458 -22.39 22.13 -3.16
N PHE A 459 -21.80 22.94 -2.29
CA PHE A 459 -21.95 24.39 -2.33
C PHE A 459 -21.06 25.00 -3.43
N HIS A 460 -19.77 24.65 -3.43
CA HIS A 460 -18.83 25.05 -4.46
C HIS A 460 -17.60 24.12 -4.45
N GLN A 461 -17.13 23.68 -5.62
CA GLN A 461 -16.04 22.69 -5.70
C GLN A 461 -14.67 23.23 -5.25
N LYS A 462 -14.45 24.54 -5.37
CA LYS A 462 -13.17 25.21 -5.13
C LYS A 462 -13.20 26.33 -4.08
N PHE A 463 -14.29 26.45 -3.33
CA PHE A 463 -14.46 27.51 -2.33
C PHE A 463 -15.13 26.95 -1.10
N SER A 464 -14.68 27.37 0.08
CA SER A 464 -15.28 26.95 1.34
C SER A 464 -15.23 28.07 2.37
N VAL A 465 -16.33 28.23 3.11
CA VAL A 465 -16.40 29.07 4.32
C VAL A 465 -16.78 28.15 5.46
N GLY A 466 -16.10 28.25 6.59
CA GLY A 466 -16.41 27.44 7.75
C GLY A 466 -15.98 28.08 9.06
N GLY A 467 -16.36 27.44 10.16
CA GLY A 467 -16.04 27.89 11.49
C GLY A 467 -16.35 26.85 12.55
N TYR A 468 -15.95 27.14 13.78
CA TYR A 468 -16.21 26.30 14.93
C TYR A 468 -16.53 27.14 16.16
N LEU A 469 -17.24 26.52 17.09
CA LEU A 469 -17.60 27.05 18.39
C LEU A 469 -17.51 25.93 19.42
N GLY A 470 -16.72 26.13 20.47
CA GLY A 470 -16.61 25.22 21.59
C GLY A 470 -16.56 25.96 22.92
N TYR A 471 -16.87 25.24 23.99
CA TYR A 471 -16.92 25.80 25.34
C TYR A 471 -16.13 24.91 26.31
N GLY A 472 -15.09 25.46 26.93
CA GLY A 472 -14.32 24.75 27.95
C GLY A 472 -15.00 24.86 29.31
N PHE A 473 -15.43 23.74 29.89
CA PHE A 473 -16.05 23.75 31.22
C PHE A 473 -15.06 24.00 32.36
N GLY A 474 -13.77 23.72 32.14
CA GLY A 474 -12.69 23.93 33.11
C GLY A 474 -12.24 25.38 33.23
N ASP A 475 -12.04 26.06 32.10
CA ASP A 475 -11.64 27.48 32.05
C ASP A 475 -12.81 28.45 31.88
N LYS A 476 -14.03 27.95 31.69
CA LYS A 476 -15.28 28.71 31.52
C LYS A 476 -15.20 29.75 30.39
N ASP A 477 -14.53 29.40 29.30
CA ASP A 477 -14.24 30.31 28.19
C ASP A 477 -14.65 29.72 26.84
N TRP A 478 -15.17 30.60 25.97
CA TRP A 478 -15.58 30.23 24.62
C TRP A 478 -14.38 30.23 23.67
N LYS A 479 -14.28 29.16 22.87
CA LYS A 479 -13.30 29.00 21.80
C LYS A 479 -14.03 29.02 20.48
N PHE A 480 -13.51 29.77 19.52
CA PHE A 480 -14.18 29.91 18.24
C PHE A 480 -13.21 30.33 17.15
N GLY A 481 -13.57 30.04 15.91
CA GLY A 481 -12.80 30.48 14.78
C GLY A 481 -13.55 30.34 13.48
N GLY A 482 -13.03 30.99 12.45
CA GLY A 482 -13.61 31.05 11.12
C GLY A 482 -12.53 30.90 10.06
N ASN A 483 -12.91 30.41 8.89
CA ASN A 483 -12.03 30.34 7.75
C ASN A 483 -12.78 30.56 6.44
N ILE A 484 -12.07 31.14 5.48
CA ILE A 484 -12.49 31.30 4.09
C ILE A 484 -11.36 30.77 3.22
N GLN A 485 -11.65 29.86 2.31
CA GLN A 485 -10.64 29.14 1.53
C GLN A 485 -11.04 29.05 0.07
N ARG A 486 -10.07 29.17 -0.84
CA ARG A 486 -10.29 29.05 -2.28
C ARG A 486 -9.10 28.43 -3.00
N TYR A 487 -9.41 27.57 -3.97
CA TYR A 487 -8.46 27.06 -4.97
C TYR A 487 -8.74 27.64 -6.35
N TRP A 488 -7.70 27.81 -7.18
CA TRP A 488 -7.82 28.17 -8.60
C TRP A 488 -6.62 27.71 -9.45
N GLY A 489 -6.73 27.84 -10.78
CA GLY A 489 -5.75 27.39 -11.77
C GLY A 489 -6.08 26.03 -12.40
N ARG A 490 -5.35 25.66 -13.46
CA ARG A 490 -5.62 24.45 -14.28
C ARG A 490 -5.59 23.14 -13.48
N ASN A 491 -4.81 23.10 -12.39
CA ASN A 491 -4.70 21.95 -11.49
C ASN A 491 -4.85 22.37 -10.01
N ASP A 492 -5.68 23.36 -9.70
CA ASP A 492 -5.84 23.92 -8.34
C ASP A 492 -4.50 24.32 -7.69
N GLN A 493 -3.53 24.69 -8.53
CA GLN A 493 -2.14 24.97 -8.14
C GLN A 493 -2.02 26.17 -7.19
N HIS A 494 -3.01 27.06 -7.19
CA HIS A 494 -3.07 28.18 -6.26
C HIS A 494 -4.12 27.93 -5.19
N TYR A 495 -3.76 28.28 -3.96
CA TYR A 495 -4.61 28.20 -2.78
C TYR A 495 -4.49 29.50 -1.99
N ILE A 496 -5.62 29.99 -1.49
CA ILE A 496 -5.65 31.08 -0.52
C ILE A 496 -6.61 30.71 0.60
N GLY A 497 -6.20 30.98 1.84
CA GLY A 497 -7.00 30.73 3.03
C GLY A 497 -6.83 31.86 4.04
N LEU A 498 -7.93 32.46 4.47
CA LEU A 498 -7.97 33.38 5.61
C LEU A 498 -8.51 32.61 6.81
N PHE A 499 -7.80 32.68 7.94
CA PHE A 499 -8.12 31.97 9.16
C PHE A 499 -8.14 32.93 10.33
N TYR A 500 -9.16 32.83 11.18
CA TYR A 500 -9.21 33.45 12.49
C TYR A 500 -9.48 32.38 13.54
N ASN A 501 -8.65 32.31 14.58
CA ASN A 501 -8.79 31.34 15.67
C ASN A 501 -8.63 32.04 17.01
N ASN A 502 -9.56 31.80 17.94
CA ASN A 502 -9.44 32.08 19.36
C ASN A 502 -9.47 30.73 20.08
N GLU A 503 -8.28 30.17 20.31
CA GLU A 503 -8.08 28.75 20.61
C GLU A 503 -6.94 28.61 21.63
N VAL A 504 -6.85 27.44 22.25
CA VAL A 504 -5.74 27.06 23.11
C VAL A 504 -4.76 26.20 22.31
N TYR A 505 -3.47 26.56 22.34
CA TYR A 505 -2.40 25.83 21.64
C TYR A 505 -1.37 25.29 22.62
N ARG A 506 -0.78 24.17 22.26
CA ARG A 506 0.41 23.64 22.93
C ARG A 506 1.58 24.58 22.75
N PHE A 507 2.21 24.88 23.87
CA PHE A 507 3.44 25.66 23.87
C PHE A 507 4.57 24.90 23.12
N GLY A 508 5.22 25.57 22.16
CA GLY A 508 6.33 25.02 21.37
C GLY A 508 5.96 24.13 20.19
N TYR A 509 4.67 23.95 19.91
CA TYR A 509 4.19 22.96 18.93
C TYR A 509 3.84 23.56 17.56
N GLU A 510 4.04 24.87 17.38
CA GLU A 510 3.61 25.63 16.20
C GLU A 510 4.30 25.13 14.91
N ASN A 511 5.57 24.75 15.00
CA ASN A 511 6.38 24.33 13.87
C ASN A 511 6.29 22.82 13.54
N LYS A 512 5.55 22.04 14.34
CA LYS A 512 5.44 20.58 14.15
C LYS A 512 4.88 20.21 12.76
N GLN A 513 4.04 21.06 12.19
CA GLN A 513 3.46 20.84 10.85
C GLN A 513 4.52 20.75 9.74
N ILE A 514 5.71 21.33 9.94
CA ILE A 514 6.85 21.21 9.02
C ILE A 514 7.34 19.76 8.94
N LEU A 515 7.21 18.98 10.02
CA LEU A 515 7.61 17.58 10.11
C LEU A 515 6.43 16.59 9.99
N SER A 516 5.18 17.05 10.17
CA SER A 516 3.97 16.21 10.18
C SER A 516 2.92 16.66 9.13
N GLU A 517 3.18 16.35 7.87
CA GLU A 517 2.49 16.92 6.71
C GLU A 517 1.02 16.46 6.51
N ASN A 518 0.66 15.26 6.99
CA ASN A 518 -0.69 14.68 6.82
C ASN A 518 -1.56 14.76 8.08
N SER A 519 -1.27 15.67 9.03
CA SER A 519 -2.05 15.79 10.27
C SER A 519 -3.51 16.19 10.00
N LEU A 520 -4.46 15.40 10.51
CA LEU A 520 -5.90 15.66 10.38
C LEU A 520 -6.44 16.72 11.36
N SER A 521 -5.72 16.94 12.47
CA SER A 521 -6.06 17.87 13.55
C SER A 521 -5.19 19.13 13.53
N ARG A 522 -5.76 20.24 14.03
CA ARG A 522 -5.09 21.54 14.20
C ARG A 522 -4.09 21.60 15.37
N GLY A 523 -3.91 20.50 16.10
CA GLY A 523 -2.94 20.36 17.19
C GLY A 523 -3.48 19.46 18.29
N GLU A 524 -4.63 19.83 18.85
CA GLU A 524 -5.36 19.05 19.86
C GLU A 524 -6.53 18.29 19.23
N SER A 525 -6.78 17.07 19.71
CA SER A 525 -7.88 16.21 19.27
C SER A 525 -8.31 15.26 20.39
N ILE A 526 -9.39 14.52 20.16
CA ILE A 526 -9.78 13.42 21.05
C ILE A 526 -8.64 12.40 21.21
N LEU A 527 -7.84 12.16 20.16
CA LEU A 527 -6.71 11.23 20.18
C LEU A 527 -5.54 11.70 21.05
N THR A 528 -5.44 13.01 21.28
CA THR A 528 -4.45 13.57 22.20
C THR A 528 -4.99 13.70 23.62
N SER A 529 -6.32 13.74 23.79
CA SER A 529 -6.98 13.77 25.09
C SER A 529 -6.87 12.41 25.82
N PHE A 530 -6.77 11.32 25.07
CA PHE A 530 -6.48 9.99 25.61
C PHE A 530 -4.96 9.72 25.60
N SER A 531 -4.25 10.23 26.61
CA SER A 531 -2.83 9.93 26.83
C SER A 531 -2.62 9.10 28.10
N PHE A 532 -1.99 7.94 27.97
CA PHE A 532 -1.44 7.19 29.10
C PHE A 532 0.03 7.63 29.30
N GLY A 533 0.34 8.39 30.34
CA GLY A 533 1.70 8.86 30.63
C GLY A 533 1.75 10.26 31.24
N ASN A 534 2.95 10.84 31.31
CA ASN A 534 3.22 12.16 31.93
C ASN A 534 2.21 13.23 31.46
N GLU A 535 1.54 13.86 32.43
CA GLU A 535 0.63 14.98 32.23
C GLU A 535 1.42 16.21 31.75
N TYR A 536 1.22 16.60 30.48
CA TYR A 536 1.90 17.74 29.88
C TYR A 536 0.87 18.81 29.48
N ASN A 537 0.53 19.69 30.43
CA ASN A 537 -0.58 20.66 30.34
C ASN A 537 -0.15 22.11 30.04
N LYS A 538 1.03 22.32 29.45
CA LYS A 538 1.55 23.66 29.10
C LYS A 538 0.86 24.18 27.82
N LEU A 539 -0.37 24.63 28.01
CA LEU A 539 -1.25 25.17 27.00
C LEU A 539 -1.31 26.70 27.10
N LEU A 540 -1.41 27.41 25.98
CA LEU A 540 -1.52 28.87 25.92
C LEU A 540 -2.71 29.29 25.07
N LYS A 541 -3.52 30.23 25.58
CA LYS A 541 -4.59 30.84 24.80
C LYS A 541 -3.98 31.80 23.77
N LYS A 542 -4.39 31.64 22.51
CA LYS A 542 -3.92 32.46 21.39
C LYS A 542 -5.11 32.90 20.54
N ARG A 543 -5.15 34.21 20.24
CA ARG A 543 -5.96 34.75 19.15
C ARG A 543 -5.05 34.93 17.94
N LEU A 544 -5.34 34.27 16.84
CA LEU A 544 -4.50 34.24 15.64
C LEU A 544 -5.36 34.55 14.43
N ILE A 545 -4.98 35.59 13.68
CA ILE A 545 -5.39 35.77 12.30
C ILE A 545 -4.22 35.41 11.39
N ASN A 546 -4.48 34.59 10.38
CA ASN A 546 -3.48 34.15 9.42
C ASN A 546 -4.09 34.13 8.03
N LEU A 547 -3.42 34.81 7.10
CA LEU A 547 -3.70 34.67 5.67
C LEU A 547 -2.61 33.77 5.09
N LYS A 548 -3.00 32.74 4.37
CA LYS A 548 -2.11 31.76 3.76
C LYS A 548 -2.33 31.75 2.27
N TYR A 549 -1.29 32.03 1.50
CA TYR A 549 -1.25 31.81 0.06
C TYR A 549 -0.29 30.67 -0.23
N SER A 550 -0.69 29.69 -1.03
CA SER A 550 0.18 28.61 -1.46
C SER A 550 0.15 28.44 -2.98
N PHE A 551 1.33 28.28 -3.58
CA PHE A 551 1.52 27.84 -4.95
C PHE A 551 2.16 26.45 -4.92
N ASP A 552 1.49 25.46 -5.51
CA ASP A 552 1.78 24.04 -5.31
C ASP A 552 1.70 23.31 -6.65
N ILE A 553 2.88 22.99 -7.18
CA ILE A 553 3.11 22.22 -8.40
C ILE A 553 3.84 20.91 -8.05
N GLU A 554 4.00 20.02 -9.03
CA GLU A 554 4.72 18.78 -8.79
C GLU A 554 6.17 19.06 -8.38
N GLY A 555 6.56 18.50 -7.23
CA GLY A 555 7.90 18.61 -6.67
C GLY A 555 8.27 19.96 -6.04
N PHE A 556 7.42 20.99 -6.14
CA PHE A 556 7.67 22.29 -5.51
C PHE A 556 6.41 22.93 -4.93
N LYS A 557 6.52 23.38 -3.69
CA LYS A 557 5.47 24.15 -3.01
C LYS A 557 6.05 25.38 -2.33
N PHE A 558 5.50 26.52 -2.68
CA PHE A 558 5.72 27.79 -2.02
C PHE A 558 4.51 28.16 -1.17
N THR A 559 4.73 28.70 0.02
CA THR A 559 3.66 29.21 0.89
C THR A 559 4.07 30.51 1.54
N LEU A 560 3.26 31.56 1.36
CA LEU A 560 3.39 32.84 2.05
C LEU A 560 2.30 32.94 3.13
N SER A 561 2.66 33.38 4.32
CA SER A 561 1.75 33.35 5.48
C SER A 561 1.97 34.53 6.42
N PRO A 562 1.44 35.72 6.12
CA PRO A 562 1.32 36.78 7.11
C PRO A 562 0.38 36.36 8.25
N SER A 563 0.76 36.68 9.47
CA SER A 563 -0.01 36.38 10.68
C SER A 563 0.10 37.47 11.72
N PHE A 564 -0.99 37.66 12.47
CA PHE A 564 -1.02 38.49 13.65
C PHE A 564 -1.60 37.67 14.79
N SER A 565 -0.95 37.70 15.94
CA SER A 565 -1.41 36.96 17.09
C SER A 565 -1.30 37.71 18.42
N TYR A 566 -2.18 37.33 19.33
CA TYR A 566 -2.19 37.72 20.72
C TYR A 566 -2.12 36.45 21.56
N THR A 567 -1.04 36.28 22.30
CA THR A 567 -0.88 35.18 23.25
C THR A 567 -1.10 35.68 24.66
N TYR A 568 -1.90 34.94 25.44
CA TYR A 568 -2.28 35.30 26.81
C TYR A 568 -1.70 34.30 27.80
N PRO A 569 -1.22 34.77 28.98
CA PRO A 569 -0.82 33.89 30.07
C PRO A 569 -2.05 33.21 30.68
N ASN A 570 -1.81 32.17 31.48
CA ASN A 570 -2.85 31.51 32.27
C ASN A 570 -2.28 31.06 33.62
N ARG A 571 -3.06 30.31 34.39
CA ARG A 571 -2.66 29.81 35.72
C ARG A 571 -1.44 28.88 35.74
N TYR A 572 -1.06 28.31 34.59
CA TYR A 572 0.07 27.39 34.47
C TYR A 572 1.32 28.06 33.86
N ILE A 573 1.11 29.11 33.07
CA ILE A 573 2.17 29.84 32.37
C ILE A 573 1.92 31.33 32.56
N GLU A 574 2.67 31.92 33.50
CA GLU A 574 2.65 33.35 33.74
C GLU A 574 3.65 34.07 32.84
N PHE A 575 3.33 35.31 32.48
CA PHE A 575 4.23 36.20 31.76
C PHE A 575 4.63 37.33 32.70
N THR A 576 5.90 37.35 33.06
CA THR A 576 6.53 38.38 33.88
C THR A 576 7.74 38.94 33.15
N SER A 577 8.02 40.23 33.32
CA SER A 577 9.20 40.88 32.77
C SER A 577 9.72 41.88 33.80
N LYS A 578 10.93 41.64 34.31
CA LYS A 578 11.52 42.43 35.42
C LYS A 578 10.57 42.54 36.62
N GLY A 579 9.90 41.45 36.96
CA GLY A 579 8.93 41.39 38.06
C GLY A 579 7.56 42.03 37.78
N ASN A 580 7.34 42.67 36.64
CA ASN A 580 6.03 43.19 36.25
C ASN A 580 5.25 42.14 35.45
N ARG A 581 3.97 41.99 35.78
CA ARG A 581 3.06 41.08 35.05
C ARG A 581 2.75 41.61 33.65
N ILE A 582 2.80 40.73 32.66
CA ILE A 582 2.50 41.02 31.26
C ILE A 582 1.18 40.33 30.87
N ASP A 583 0.18 41.11 30.47
CA ASP A 583 -1.16 40.54 30.19
C ASP A 583 -1.26 39.84 28.83
N LYS A 584 -0.44 40.24 27.86
CA LYS A 584 -0.44 39.69 26.51
C LYS A 584 0.82 40.00 25.73
N ILE A 585 1.13 39.10 24.79
CA ILE A 585 2.20 39.26 23.82
C ILE A 585 1.57 39.40 22.44
N LYS A 586 1.85 40.51 21.76
CA LYS A 586 1.41 40.75 20.38
C LYS A 586 2.53 40.35 19.43
N ILE A 587 2.24 39.57 18.40
CA ILE A 587 3.22 39.17 17.38
C ILE A 587 2.63 39.44 16.00
N ALA A 588 3.38 40.12 15.14
CA ALA A 588 3.09 40.30 13.74
C ALA A 588 4.25 39.71 12.93
N SER A 589 3.97 38.76 12.04
CA SER A 589 5.00 38.01 11.32
C SER A 589 4.61 37.75 9.88
N LEU A 590 5.62 37.63 9.02
CA LEU A 590 5.50 37.18 7.65
C LEU A 590 6.39 35.95 7.47
N ALA A 591 5.77 34.82 7.14
CA ALA A 591 6.49 33.58 6.87
C ALA A 591 6.45 33.20 5.38
N ALA A 592 7.57 32.73 4.86
CA ALA A 592 7.71 32.14 3.53
C ALA A 592 8.28 30.72 3.67
N THR A 593 7.57 29.72 3.16
CA THR A 593 7.96 28.31 3.20
C THR A 593 8.17 27.79 1.78
N PHE A 594 9.34 27.21 1.54
CA PHE A 594 9.72 26.52 0.32
C PHE A 594 9.86 25.05 0.63
N ARG A 595 9.14 24.20 -0.10
CA ARG A 595 9.19 22.75 0.03
C ARG A 595 9.50 22.14 -1.31
N PHE A 596 10.57 21.35 -1.36
CA PHE A 596 11.01 20.59 -2.52
C PHE A 596 10.77 19.11 -2.23
N SER A 597 10.06 18.43 -3.12
CA SER A 597 9.87 16.98 -3.07
C SER A 597 10.23 16.35 -4.41
N PHE A 598 10.78 15.14 -4.38
CA PHE A 598 11.21 14.44 -5.60
C PHE A 598 10.38 13.16 -5.74
N LYS A 599 9.75 13.01 -6.92
CA LYS A 599 8.90 11.85 -7.29
C LYS A 599 7.84 11.49 -6.23
N GLU A 600 7.34 12.50 -5.51
CA GLU A 600 6.33 12.32 -4.47
C GLU A 600 4.93 12.42 -5.09
N LYS A 601 4.10 11.40 -4.85
CA LYS A 601 2.70 11.40 -5.29
C LYS A 601 1.80 12.07 -4.24
N GLN A 602 0.72 12.70 -4.69
CA GLN A 602 -0.24 13.40 -3.83
C GLN A 602 -1.70 13.05 -4.15
N VAL A 603 -2.46 12.74 -3.11
CA VAL A 603 -3.91 12.52 -3.19
C VAL A 603 -4.64 13.81 -2.82
N ARG A 604 -5.69 14.16 -3.56
CA ARG A 604 -6.46 15.39 -3.35
C ARG A 604 -7.85 15.07 -2.84
N SER A 605 -8.27 15.78 -1.79
CA SER A 605 -9.63 15.75 -1.23
C SER A 605 -10.19 17.19 -1.18
N PHE A 606 -11.47 17.35 -0.83
CA PHE A 606 -12.09 18.68 -0.77
C PHE A 606 -11.40 19.56 0.28
N MET A 607 -10.78 20.65 -0.21
CA MET A 607 -9.96 21.58 0.55
C MET A 607 -8.70 20.98 1.22
N ARG A 608 -8.26 19.78 0.84
CA ARG A 608 -7.10 19.09 1.45
C ARG A 608 -6.25 18.34 0.42
N ARG A 609 -4.95 18.19 0.71
CA ARG A 609 -4.01 17.37 -0.05
C ARG A 609 -3.24 16.46 0.92
N PHE A 610 -3.12 15.18 0.57
CA PHE A 610 -2.38 14.17 1.31
C PHE A 610 -1.15 13.78 0.50
N HIS A 611 0.03 13.85 1.10
CA HIS A 611 1.29 13.46 0.48
C HIS A 611 1.58 11.98 0.76
N LEU A 612 1.80 11.19 -0.29
CA LEU A 612 2.10 9.76 -0.15
C LEU A 612 3.59 9.56 0.17
N PRO A 613 3.97 8.45 0.84
CA PRO A 613 5.38 8.16 1.12
C PRO A 613 6.24 8.16 -0.16
N SER A 614 7.41 8.80 -0.09
CA SER A 614 8.44 8.82 -1.15
C SER A 614 9.74 8.23 -0.62
N GLN A 615 10.49 7.58 -1.52
CA GLN A 615 11.85 7.06 -1.30
C GLN A 615 12.93 8.15 -1.40
N TYR A 616 12.56 9.36 -1.81
CA TYR A 616 13.46 10.47 -2.04
C TYR A 616 13.33 11.51 -0.92
N PRO A 617 14.38 12.33 -0.68
CA PRO A 617 14.33 13.35 0.35
C PRO A 617 13.26 14.42 0.06
N ILE A 618 12.67 14.97 1.11
CA ILE A 618 11.81 16.15 1.10
C ILE A 618 12.57 17.22 1.87
N ILE A 619 12.80 18.36 1.23
CA ILE A 619 13.59 19.46 1.78
C ILE A 619 12.67 20.65 1.99
N THR A 620 12.63 21.18 3.20
CA THR A 620 11.80 22.34 3.55
C THR A 620 12.67 23.44 4.14
N LEU A 621 12.59 24.63 3.56
CA LEU A 621 13.14 25.86 4.09
C LEU A 621 12.00 26.79 4.49
N HIS A 622 11.98 27.23 5.74
CA HIS A 622 10.99 28.17 6.26
C HIS A 622 11.70 29.40 6.82
N LEU A 623 11.32 30.56 6.29
CA LEU A 623 11.84 31.86 6.65
C LEU A 623 10.71 32.66 7.26
N GLU A 624 10.92 33.22 8.45
CA GLU A 624 9.94 34.04 9.14
C GLU A 624 10.61 35.32 9.64
N GLY A 625 9.98 36.46 9.41
CA GLY A 625 10.41 37.75 9.95
C GLY A 625 9.24 38.45 10.60
N GLY A 626 9.46 39.09 11.74
CA GLY A 626 8.36 39.70 12.48
C GLY A 626 8.77 40.72 13.53
N ARG A 627 7.75 41.29 14.18
CA ARG A 627 7.86 42.16 15.34
C ARG A 627 6.96 41.64 16.45
N TYR A 628 7.42 41.71 17.69
CA TYR A 628 6.60 41.47 18.86
C TYR A 628 6.47 42.74 19.72
N ARG A 629 5.45 42.79 20.57
CA ARG A 629 5.23 43.85 21.56
C ARG A 629 4.69 43.26 22.87
N LEU A 630 5.32 43.62 23.98
CA LEU A 630 4.91 43.33 25.36
C LEU A 630 4.87 44.65 26.13
N HIS A 631 3.71 45.06 26.66
CA HIS A 631 3.58 46.33 27.41
C HIS A 631 4.28 47.52 26.71
N ASN A 632 5.45 47.96 27.20
CA ASN A 632 6.29 49.05 26.64
C ASN A 632 7.53 48.58 25.86
N THR A 633 7.78 47.27 25.78
CA THR A 633 8.89 46.67 25.04
C THR A 633 8.41 46.19 23.67
N ASP A 634 9.17 46.49 22.63
CA ASP A 634 8.97 45.91 21.32
C ASP A 634 10.30 45.53 20.67
N GLY A 635 10.27 44.51 19.82
CA GLY A 635 11.47 44.00 19.17
C GLY A 635 11.16 43.35 17.84
N ARG A 636 12.17 43.31 16.97
CA ARG A 636 12.13 42.60 15.68
C ARG A 636 12.92 41.31 15.78
N TYR A 637 12.50 40.31 15.02
CA TYR A 637 13.18 39.03 14.96
C TYR A 637 13.14 38.46 13.54
N GLY A 638 14.09 37.56 13.29
CA GLY A 638 14.10 36.68 12.13
C GLY A 638 14.22 35.24 12.59
N LYS A 639 13.66 34.31 11.85
CA LYS A 639 13.70 32.88 12.15
C LYS A 639 13.89 32.10 10.86
N VAL A 640 14.86 31.20 10.86
CA VAL A 640 15.18 30.33 9.73
C VAL A 640 15.09 28.91 10.21
N ILE A 641 14.25 28.11 9.56
CA ILE A 641 14.07 26.70 9.84
C ILE A 641 14.43 25.92 8.59
N PHE A 642 15.30 24.92 8.75
CA PHE A 642 15.66 23.98 7.71
C PHE A 642 15.34 22.56 8.16
N ALA A 643 14.58 21.83 7.34
CA ALA A 643 14.19 20.47 7.62
C ALA A 643 14.40 19.56 6.40
N VAL A 644 14.89 18.35 6.65
CA VAL A 644 15.04 17.30 5.64
C VAL A 644 14.40 16.03 6.17
N LYS A 645 13.49 15.46 5.40
CA LYS A 645 12.87 14.16 5.68
C LYS A 645 13.24 13.19 4.57
N HIS A 646 13.85 12.06 4.91
CA HIS A 646 14.24 11.04 3.95
C HIS A 646 13.91 9.67 4.52
N ASN A 647 12.93 9.03 3.90
CA ASN A 647 12.53 7.66 4.22
C ASN A 647 12.92 6.79 3.04
N PHE A 648 13.76 5.79 3.25
CA PHE A 648 14.17 4.90 2.17
C PHE A 648 14.21 3.46 2.63
N ALA A 649 13.88 2.55 1.72
CA ALA A 649 13.97 1.12 1.89
C ALA A 649 15.23 0.63 1.17
N PHE A 650 15.85 -0.40 1.73
CA PHE A 650 16.95 -1.15 1.12
C PHE A 650 16.80 -2.64 1.49
N SER A 651 17.70 -3.49 1.01
CA SER A 651 17.59 -4.95 1.17
C SER A 651 17.48 -5.40 2.63
N LEU A 652 18.18 -4.74 3.56
CA LEU A 652 18.17 -5.13 4.98
C LEU A 652 17.07 -4.44 5.81
N GLY A 653 16.28 -3.54 5.25
CA GLY A 653 15.21 -2.88 6.00
C GLY A 653 14.85 -1.49 5.49
N LYS A 654 14.30 -0.67 6.39
CA LYS A 654 13.84 0.69 6.10
C LYS A 654 14.44 1.67 7.08
N VAL A 655 14.97 2.78 6.58
CA VAL A 655 15.47 3.89 7.39
C VAL A 655 14.50 5.05 7.27
N TYR A 656 14.11 5.59 8.42
CA TYR A 656 13.39 6.84 8.55
C TYR A 656 14.35 7.85 9.16
N MET A 657 14.65 8.90 8.42
CA MET A 657 15.53 9.97 8.85
C MET A 657 14.82 11.31 8.75
N SER A 658 14.88 12.10 9.81
CA SER A 658 14.43 13.49 9.80
C SER A 658 15.46 14.38 10.49
N LEU A 659 15.96 15.38 9.79
CA LEU A 659 16.78 16.46 10.32
C LEU A 659 15.91 17.71 10.42
N TYR A 660 16.00 18.41 11.55
CA TYR A 660 15.28 19.66 11.79
C TYR A 660 16.20 20.63 12.51
N SER A 661 16.38 21.83 11.96
CA SER A 661 17.24 22.85 12.54
C SER A 661 16.58 24.21 12.46
N THR A 662 16.84 25.05 13.46
CA THR A 662 16.28 26.39 13.56
C THR A 662 17.31 27.36 14.10
N LYS A 663 17.33 28.57 13.55
CA LYS A 663 18.10 29.70 14.05
C LYS A 663 17.19 30.92 14.19
N ILE A 664 17.20 31.53 15.37
CA ILE A 664 16.45 32.73 15.71
C ILE A 664 17.44 33.90 15.83
N PHE A 665 17.13 34.99 15.14
CA PHE A 665 17.87 36.24 15.12
C PHE A 665 17.10 37.32 15.90
N GLY A 666 17.82 38.21 16.58
CA GLY A 666 17.24 39.20 17.48
C GLY A 666 17.07 38.69 18.91
N GLN A 667 16.34 39.45 19.73
CA GLN A 667 15.93 39.07 21.08
C GLN A 667 14.44 38.78 21.03
N VAL A 668 13.99 37.65 21.55
CA VAL A 668 12.58 37.23 21.56
C VAL A 668 12.17 36.73 22.93
N PRO A 669 10.88 36.85 23.32
CA PRO A 669 10.36 36.22 24.53
C PRO A 669 10.50 34.69 24.46
N TYR A 670 10.63 34.03 25.61
CA TYR A 670 10.89 32.58 25.66
C TYR A 670 9.81 31.75 24.94
N ILE A 671 8.59 32.28 24.81
CA ILE A 671 7.50 31.59 24.13
C ILE A 671 7.74 31.38 22.62
N MET A 672 8.71 32.07 22.04
CA MET A 672 9.09 31.99 20.62
C MET A 672 10.35 31.14 20.38
N LEU A 673 11.05 30.77 21.46
CA LEU A 673 12.24 29.93 21.41
C LEU A 673 11.88 28.48 21.08
N GLU A 674 12.83 27.78 20.46
CA GLU A 674 12.64 26.38 20.10
C GLU A 674 12.82 25.48 21.31
N GLN A 675 12.02 24.41 21.35
CA GLN A 675 12.07 23.37 22.37
C GLN A 675 11.91 21.99 21.72
N PRO A 676 12.40 20.92 22.37
CA PRO A 676 12.21 19.55 21.89
C PRO A 676 10.74 19.18 21.65
N LEU A 677 10.46 18.55 20.50
CA LEU A 677 9.14 18.04 20.17
C LEU A 677 8.86 16.76 20.97
N VAL A 678 7.99 16.82 21.98
CA VAL A 678 7.66 15.66 22.83
C VAL A 678 6.42 14.92 22.31
N ALA A 679 6.41 13.59 22.44
CA ALA A 679 5.26 12.75 22.08
C ALA A 679 4.09 12.85 23.10
N GLN A 680 2.84 12.76 22.62
CA GLN A 680 1.63 12.73 23.47
C GLN A 680 0.53 11.86 22.85
N GLY A 681 -0.26 11.19 23.70
CA GLY A 681 -1.44 10.41 23.30
C GLY A 681 -1.10 9.08 22.62
N ILE A 682 -2.15 8.40 22.15
CA ILE A 682 -2.05 7.16 21.35
C ILE A 682 -1.38 7.45 19.98
N SER A 683 -1.46 8.69 19.51
CA SER A 683 -0.88 9.14 18.23
C SER A 683 0.55 9.66 18.40
N GLN A 684 1.51 8.74 18.48
CA GLN A 684 2.93 9.09 18.48
C GLN A 684 3.49 9.20 17.07
N ASN A 685 4.10 10.35 16.76
CA ASN A 685 4.83 10.55 15.50
C ASN A 685 6.29 10.14 15.66
N VAL A 686 6.91 9.66 14.57
CA VAL A 686 8.30 9.21 14.51
C VAL A 686 9.31 10.33 14.81
N ASN A 687 8.89 11.59 14.63
CA ASN A 687 9.70 12.80 14.77
C ASN A 687 9.55 13.48 16.15
N ASN A 688 9.26 12.69 17.18
CA ASN A 688 9.08 13.18 18.54
C ASN A 688 10.04 12.46 19.50
N PHE A 689 10.52 13.20 20.49
CA PHE A 689 11.21 12.66 21.65
C PHE A 689 10.22 12.01 22.61
N SER A 690 10.69 10.99 23.29
CA SER A 690 9.86 10.12 24.10
C SER A 690 10.02 10.37 25.60
N LEU A 691 11.24 10.64 26.05
CA LEU A 691 11.59 10.73 27.47
C LEU A 691 11.95 12.14 27.95
N ILE A 692 12.13 13.08 27.03
CA ILE A 692 12.41 14.48 27.38
C ILE A 692 11.11 15.20 27.77
N ASN A 693 11.16 16.02 28.80
CA ASN A 693 10.01 16.77 29.27
C ASN A 693 9.73 17.98 28.38
N GLN A 694 8.46 18.39 28.30
CA GLN A 694 8.08 19.62 27.58
C GLN A 694 8.66 20.85 28.27
N ALA A 695 9.24 21.75 27.47
CA ALA A 695 9.96 22.93 27.94
C ALA A 695 11.07 22.61 28.97
N GLU A 696 11.75 21.47 28.80
CA GLU A 696 12.97 21.13 29.55
C GLU A 696 14.19 21.93 29.08
N SER A 697 14.17 22.43 27.85
CA SER A 697 15.20 23.31 27.28
C SER A 697 14.60 24.30 26.28
N PHE A 698 15.12 25.52 26.26
CA PHE A 698 14.83 26.53 25.23
C PHE A 698 16.10 26.88 24.47
N ASN A 699 15.96 27.10 23.17
CA ASN A 699 17.10 27.29 22.29
C ASN A 699 16.82 28.38 21.23
N ASP A 700 17.80 29.25 21.00
CA ASP A 700 17.81 30.24 19.90
C ASP A 700 18.54 29.70 18.65
N LEU A 701 19.47 28.77 18.85
CA LEU A 701 19.97 27.86 17.82
C LEU A 701 19.63 26.43 18.24
N TYR A 702 18.90 25.71 17.41
CA TYR A 702 18.36 24.39 17.71
C TYR A 702 18.62 23.43 16.54
N GLY A 703 19.02 22.20 16.85
CA GLY A 703 19.18 21.12 15.88
C GLY A 703 18.72 19.79 16.47
N ALA A 704 17.90 19.06 15.73
CA ALA A 704 17.41 17.74 16.08
C ALA A 704 17.56 16.77 14.90
N LEU A 705 17.99 15.55 15.20
CA LEU A 705 18.07 14.44 14.25
C LEU A 705 17.30 13.26 14.84
N PHE A 706 16.37 12.74 14.04
CA PHE A 706 15.60 11.53 14.33
C PHE A 706 16.03 10.47 13.32
N LEU A 707 16.60 9.37 13.81
CA LEU A 707 17.03 8.25 12.98
C LEU A 707 16.40 6.98 13.51
N ARG A 708 15.73 6.25 12.63
CA ARG A 708 15.04 5.01 12.97
C ARG A 708 15.25 3.98 11.87
N TYR A 709 15.52 2.76 12.29
CA TYR A 709 15.77 1.64 11.42
C TYR A 709 14.83 0.49 11.78
N TYR A 710 14.01 0.09 10.82
CA TYR A 710 13.23 -1.13 10.88
C TYR A 710 13.92 -2.18 10.04
N THR A 711 14.27 -3.30 10.66
CA THR A 711 14.76 -4.47 9.95
C THR A 711 13.60 -5.18 9.22
N ASN A 712 13.92 -6.05 8.28
CA ASN A 712 12.96 -6.99 7.70
C ASN A 712 12.86 -8.30 8.52
N GLY A 713 13.04 -8.25 9.86
CA GLY A 713 13.05 -9.44 10.72
C GLY A 713 14.37 -10.22 10.59
N PHE A 714 15.50 -9.51 10.64
CA PHE A 714 16.82 -10.09 10.43
C PHE A 714 17.18 -11.09 11.53
N ILE A 715 16.80 -10.79 12.78
CA ILE A 715 17.08 -11.66 13.93
C ILE A 715 15.92 -12.63 14.16
N SER A 716 14.69 -12.14 14.13
CA SER A 716 13.47 -12.92 14.38
C SER A 716 13.28 -14.07 13.40
N SER A 717 13.70 -13.91 12.14
CA SER A 717 13.62 -14.97 11.13
C SER A 717 14.60 -16.12 11.38
N LEU A 718 15.66 -15.91 12.17
CA LEU A 718 16.65 -16.92 12.51
C LEU A 718 16.22 -17.77 13.73
N ILE A 719 15.31 -17.28 14.57
CA ILE A 719 14.89 -17.96 15.80
C ILE A 719 13.69 -18.88 15.51
N PRO A 720 13.82 -20.23 15.61
CA PRO A 720 12.80 -21.17 15.15
C PRO A 720 11.42 -21.02 15.79
N THR A 721 11.34 -20.61 17.06
CA THR A 721 10.09 -20.42 17.80
C THR A 721 9.41 -19.09 17.50
N ILE A 722 10.16 -18.06 17.11
CA ILE A 722 9.67 -16.69 16.90
C ILE A 722 9.45 -16.39 15.41
N LYS A 723 10.11 -17.10 14.49
CA LYS A 723 10.04 -16.85 13.04
C LYS A 723 8.63 -16.85 12.46
N ASN A 724 7.68 -17.54 13.10
CA ASN A 724 6.29 -17.63 12.65
C ASN A 724 5.46 -16.40 13.04
N LEU A 725 5.92 -15.61 14.01
CA LEU A 725 5.24 -14.38 14.44
C LEU A 725 5.53 -13.18 13.51
N ASN A 726 6.43 -13.34 12.53
CA ASN A 726 6.84 -12.30 11.59
C ASN A 726 7.24 -10.96 12.26
N LEU A 727 7.76 -11.03 13.48
CA LEU A 727 8.20 -9.86 14.24
C LEU A 727 9.36 -9.15 13.53
N ARG A 728 9.47 -7.84 13.69
CA ARG A 728 10.53 -7.03 13.06
C ARG A 728 11.30 -6.28 14.13
N GLU A 729 12.62 -6.32 14.09
CA GLU A 729 13.42 -5.52 15.02
C GLU A 729 13.38 -4.04 14.60
N THR A 730 13.23 -3.15 15.58
CA THR A 730 13.30 -1.69 15.40
C THR A 730 14.37 -1.12 16.31
N PHE A 731 15.17 -0.21 15.78
CA PHE A 731 16.18 0.54 16.50
C PHE A 731 16.02 2.02 16.18
N PHE A 732 16.26 2.88 17.16
CA PHE A 732 16.29 4.31 16.89
C PHE A 732 17.27 5.05 17.79
N ILE A 733 17.70 6.20 17.28
CA ILE A 733 18.44 7.21 18.02
C ILE A 733 17.87 8.57 17.66
N ASN A 734 17.48 9.32 18.68
CA ASN A 734 17.05 10.70 18.55
C ASN A 734 18.03 11.57 19.31
N THR A 735 18.53 12.61 18.66
CA THR A 735 19.45 13.57 19.28
C THR A 735 18.96 14.99 19.07
N VAL A 736 19.14 15.84 20.07
CA VAL A 736 18.87 17.27 20.01
C VAL A 736 19.97 18.06 20.71
N GLY A 737 20.38 19.17 20.13
CA GLY A 737 21.34 20.09 20.71
C GLY A 737 20.97 21.52 20.36
N GLY A 738 21.47 22.47 21.16
CA GLY A 738 21.20 23.87 20.93
C GLY A 738 21.86 24.79 21.94
N THR A 739 21.86 26.07 21.62
CA THR A 739 22.36 27.13 22.48
C THR A 739 21.21 28.03 22.92
N LEU A 740 21.42 28.74 24.03
CA LEU A 740 20.52 29.78 24.50
C LEU A 740 21.33 31.00 24.93
N ASN A 741 21.17 32.10 24.20
CA ASN A 741 21.78 33.35 24.60
C ASN A 741 20.99 34.01 25.76
N LYS A 742 21.69 34.51 26.78
CA LYS A 742 21.09 35.15 27.96
C LYS A 742 20.23 36.39 27.62
N LYS A 743 20.50 37.06 26.49
CA LYS A 743 19.74 38.23 25.99
C LYS A 743 18.23 38.04 25.91
N HIS A 744 17.75 36.80 25.84
CA HIS A 744 16.31 36.49 25.77
C HIS A 744 15.59 36.71 27.11
N ARG A 745 16.31 36.61 28.23
CA ARG A 745 15.78 36.85 29.58
C ARG A 745 15.39 38.30 29.82
N ASP A 746 16.03 39.23 29.10
CA ASP A 746 15.75 40.67 29.24
C ASP A 746 14.35 41.06 28.73
N ILE A 747 13.73 40.19 27.92
CA ILE A 747 12.42 40.43 27.30
C ILE A 747 11.28 39.88 28.17
N LEU A 748 11.38 38.62 28.58
CA LEU A 748 10.38 37.94 29.38
C LEU A 748 11.09 36.98 30.34
N ASP A 749 10.77 37.10 31.62
CA ASP A 749 11.34 36.28 32.68
C ASP A 749 10.89 34.82 32.47
N PHE A 750 11.81 33.89 32.65
CA PHE A 750 11.52 32.46 32.71
C PHE A 750 12.45 31.81 33.71
N ASP A 751 11.91 30.85 34.47
CA ASP A 751 12.72 30.02 35.36
C ASP A 751 13.81 29.32 34.56
N VAL A 752 15.01 29.21 35.15
CA VAL A 752 16.21 28.76 34.43
C VAL A 752 15.99 27.38 33.82
N ILE A 753 15.69 27.39 32.53
CA ILE A 753 15.64 26.24 31.65
C ILE A 753 16.95 26.27 30.86
N SER A 754 17.83 25.31 31.14
CA SER A 754 19.18 25.26 30.57
C SER A 754 19.16 24.96 29.07
N SER A 755 20.10 25.53 28.32
CA SER A 755 20.42 25.03 26.98
C SER A 755 21.07 23.65 27.05
N PHE A 756 21.04 22.92 25.94
CA PHE A 756 21.80 21.68 25.78
C PHE A 756 23.29 21.98 25.63
N ASN A 757 24.00 22.26 26.74
CA ASN A 757 25.46 22.40 26.73
C ASN A 757 26.14 21.10 26.24
N THR A 758 25.52 19.97 26.55
CA THR A 758 25.76 18.67 25.93
C THR A 758 24.49 18.25 25.17
N PRO A 759 24.58 17.71 23.94
CA PRO A 759 23.40 17.23 23.22
C PRO A 759 22.61 16.22 24.06
N TYR A 760 21.28 16.32 24.03
CA TYR A 760 20.41 15.29 24.55
C TYR A 760 20.28 14.14 23.54
N ILE A 761 20.43 12.91 24.02
CA ILE A 761 20.33 11.69 23.23
C ILE A 761 19.39 10.72 23.95
N GLU A 762 18.41 10.22 23.21
CA GLU A 762 17.65 9.01 23.57
C GLU A 762 17.82 7.96 22.47
N ALA A 763 17.89 6.71 22.89
CA ALA A 763 17.96 5.58 21.97
C ALA A 763 17.00 4.49 22.44
N GLY A 764 16.59 3.65 21.52
CA GLY A 764 15.70 2.55 21.85
C GLY A 764 15.82 1.39 20.90
N ALA A 765 15.33 0.25 21.39
CA ALA A 765 15.25 -0.99 20.66
C ALA A 765 13.90 -1.64 20.98
N GLY A 766 13.31 -2.31 19.99
CA GLY A 766 11.98 -2.85 20.16
C GLY A 766 11.60 -3.87 19.10
N ILE A 767 10.34 -4.26 19.19
CA ILE A 767 9.71 -5.21 18.29
C ILE A 767 8.52 -4.53 17.63
N ALA A 768 8.58 -4.44 16.31
CA ALA A 768 7.49 -4.04 15.45
C ALA A 768 6.72 -5.28 14.94
N ASN A 769 5.60 -5.00 14.30
CA ASN A 769 4.72 -6.00 13.69
C ASN A 769 3.89 -6.85 14.67
N ILE A 770 3.65 -6.34 15.87
CA ILE A 770 2.81 -7.01 16.86
C ILE A 770 1.35 -6.87 16.41
N LEU A 771 0.67 -8.01 16.19
CA LEU A 771 -0.67 -8.07 15.57
C LEU A 771 -0.74 -7.30 14.24
N SER A 772 0.39 -7.16 13.55
CA SER A 772 0.55 -6.39 12.31
C SER A 772 0.26 -4.88 12.38
N LEU A 773 0.03 -4.32 13.57
CA LEU A 773 -0.39 -2.92 13.76
C LEU A 773 0.39 -2.16 14.83
N PHE A 774 1.12 -2.85 15.69
CA PHE A 774 1.78 -2.23 16.83
C PHE A 774 3.29 -2.45 16.84
N THR A 775 3.98 -1.48 17.42
CA THR A 775 5.39 -1.54 17.79
C THR A 775 5.49 -1.33 19.28
N ILE A 776 6.24 -2.17 19.98
CA ILE A 776 6.61 -1.98 21.38
C ILE A 776 8.12 -1.74 21.45
N GLU A 777 8.53 -0.61 22.02
CA GLU A 777 9.93 -0.21 22.12
C GLU A 777 10.31 0.08 23.56
N SER A 778 11.48 -0.40 23.96
CA SER A 778 12.17 0.06 25.16
C SER A 778 13.03 1.25 24.79
N VAL A 779 12.89 2.34 25.55
CA VAL A 779 13.56 3.61 25.29
C VAL A 779 14.41 3.99 26.49
N TRP A 780 15.63 4.44 26.23
CA TRP A 780 16.60 4.86 27.23
C TRP A 780 17.06 6.29 26.96
N ARG A 781 17.07 7.09 28.02
CA ARG A 781 17.70 8.42 28.05
C ARG A 781 19.19 8.22 28.32
N LEU A 782 20.04 8.52 27.33
CA LEU A 782 21.48 8.25 27.41
C LEU A 782 22.24 9.39 28.10
N THR A 783 21.79 10.63 27.90
CA THR A 783 22.39 11.85 28.46
C THR A 783 21.41 12.58 29.39
N HIS A 784 21.89 13.53 30.19
CA HIS A 784 21.04 14.32 31.10
C HIS A 784 20.21 13.46 32.08
N ARG A 785 20.74 12.31 32.50
CA ARG A 785 20.02 11.30 33.32
C ARG A 785 19.72 11.76 34.75
N ASN A 786 20.46 12.76 35.24
CA ASN A 786 20.35 13.29 36.59
C ASN A 786 19.53 14.58 36.65
N HIS A 787 18.86 14.97 35.55
CA HIS A 787 18.02 16.15 35.54
C HIS A 787 16.81 15.96 36.46
N PRO A 788 16.35 16.99 37.20
CA PRO A 788 15.14 16.90 38.01
C PRO A 788 13.95 16.40 37.19
N ASN A 789 13.19 15.45 37.75
CA ASN A 789 12.03 14.81 37.12
C ASN A 789 12.33 14.13 35.76
N ALA A 790 13.57 13.71 35.51
CA ALA A 790 13.92 12.99 34.30
C ALA A 790 13.42 11.54 34.31
N THR A 791 12.66 11.17 33.28
CA THR A 791 12.37 9.76 32.99
C THR A 791 13.55 9.14 32.28
N ASN A 792 14.24 8.19 32.93
CA ASN A 792 15.46 7.58 32.38
C ASN A 792 15.19 6.38 31.45
N TRP A 793 14.04 5.74 31.63
CA TRP A 793 13.63 4.57 30.87
C TRP A 793 12.10 4.50 30.76
N GLY A 794 11.60 3.99 29.63
CA GLY A 794 10.17 3.73 29.45
C GLY A 794 9.91 2.73 28.33
N ILE A 795 8.73 2.12 28.38
CA ILE A 795 8.21 1.25 27.32
C ILE A 795 7.12 1.99 26.56
N ILE A 796 7.19 1.95 25.23
CA ILE A 796 6.30 2.72 24.37
C ILE A 796 5.64 1.81 23.36
N ALA A 797 4.31 1.81 23.37
CA ALA A 797 3.51 1.22 22.31
C ALA A 797 3.16 2.29 21.26
N ARG A 798 3.35 1.97 19.99
CA ARG A 798 3.00 2.86 18.86
C ARG A 798 2.18 2.12 17.84
N PHE A 799 1.20 2.81 17.26
CA PHE A 799 0.53 2.35 16.06
C PHE A 799 1.49 2.48 14.87
N TYR A 800 1.76 1.38 14.20
CA TYR A 800 2.63 1.29 13.03
C TYR A 800 2.01 0.30 12.05
N PHE A 801 1.45 0.85 10.97
CA PHE A 801 0.98 0.06 9.84
C PHE A 801 2.10 -0.05 8.81
N ASP A 802 2.48 -1.28 8.49
CA ASP A 802 3.39 -1.59 7.38
C ASP A 802 2.86 -2.81 6.64
N PHE A 803 3.08 -2.84 5.33
CA PHE A 803 2.83 -4.02 4.51
C PHE A 803 3.91 -5.08 4.73
#